data_AF-A0A950MFQ3-F1
#
_entry.id   AF-A0A950MFQ3-F1
#
_cell.length_a   1.000
_cell.length_b   1.000
_cell.length_c   1.000
_cell.angle_alpha   90.00
_cell.angle_beta   90.00
_cell.angle_gamma   90.00
#
_symmetry.space_group_name_H-M   'P 1'
#
loop_
_entity.id
_entity.type
_entity.pdbx_description
1 polymer ?
#
loop_
_entity_poly.entity_id
_entity_poly.type
_entity_poly.pdbx_seq_one_letter_code
_entity_poly.pdbx_strand_id
1 'polypeptide(L)'
;MAKSASGLSLLLGGWIISKTACVIPWTNLIVRRDGSAHFCCDVFPELTVDGRIADLSRDSLDDVWNAEELVRVRAEMARGEQPAACGTCWKREAEGGVSRRLYINPIYRMMGGDLALDDVTREGAETGYRLDRKPDWFLLELGNLCNFKCRSCNARSSSRIGTDQVQRAWTGETSAQVKGGSWFENVDAIADMIASTGHEMLTLSLLGGEPFLIKETWRLLEALVARGVAGRTNVGLVTNGQQRAAQVEEFAPLFRRFNVSVSIDGYGVLNEYLRHGCRWPQLVENLAWLRTIPNVDVVIAPTLQNANVLDMPALLRFTDALDVPLGFNVLTEPPRLAPTNLPPPVRRIAARRLRAYLDAECKPGNRAIVQMYCDLLEEPGDAFDPVLFREFAEFTNDLDVSRGERLSDAAPELVALFRFAGVPWPEDRRHVPPARSSFDSATVLERMNRTVSPNDAIFAVVGAKEWYFGSAPLQLAEIDALLREHGHAGLAGSRAVADYASHYGRTTRALRAALPGAAVYACDIDPDAVRFCADELGALPVITGWRPDEDRLPADLDAITCISLLTHTTLDHWRRTLRAWHAMLRPGGVVAFTYLSEQRIEPWLTGAMAHYGTYPPEECAAVERAVRDEGFGFAAIPDAYGDESSYGIAFATADAVRRELAAAGLEVIAMPGDAGTRFAQDLALARRPDAPAAAAARPQPDVAVVALYDPCCYAPDAGEGDTLASTWARLITAEPATPLPTELGFCDPRVAEVRERQAALAREYGIDAFCYRYRWGSGGPVWDAPLRDLVASGRPAFGFCLMIDVEDGVTVGPEDARALFETISAVLADPRYVRVDGAPLVVVRDLASLANARGVSQAWRDAAAARGFALHLSALRSNAALAPRDMGFDSFVESPRDDVDPAAAAAASLSDPWPAYRYFRTVAARRAAEAENRDLYELELRAAIEASRGRSERLVFVDAWNDWVGGRYLEPDDRDGRAMLLATRRAAVGPASAHLLLRRLRDALGDADASVTGLLGELAQAVARREDTLDRVLAVAEATLGRASAAHAAPGEPRATAVRHAHLEEVAGVEGALFTRAPIPLREERLHLRGWAHVANCDPAAVDLFAALEAFDGGEERLFRIRTRVPRSDVLATFPDYPPSCGFDVELDVRGLAPGLHRLAIVQATADARYHDATAAVIASEGGPCSNA
;
A
#
# COMPACT_ATOMS: atom_id res chain seq x y z
N MET A 1 13.30 36.40 22.18
CA MET A 1 12.96 37.62 21.41
C MET A 1 14.06 38.16 20.48
N ALA A 2 15.33 37.70 20.49
CA ALA A 2 16.38 38.25 19.60
C ALA A 2 17.09 37.25 18.66
N LYS A 3 16.73 35.94 18.65
CA LYS A 3 17.41 34.92 17.84
C LYS A 3 16.63 34.41 16.61
N SER A 4 15.32 34.64 16.52
CA SER A 4 14.49 34.25 15.35
C SER A 4 14.37 35.35 14.28
N ALA A 5 14.83 36.57 14.57
CA ALA A 5 14.71 37.71 13.66
C ALA A 5 15.76 37.73 12.53
N SER A 6 16.87 36.98 12.64
CA SER A 6 17.99 37.08 11.69
C SER A 6 17.73 36.35 10.37
N GLY A 7 16.97 35.26 10.37
CA GLY A 7 16.63 34.52 9.13
C GLY A 7 15.58 35.21 8.26
N LEU A 8 14.57 35.83 8.86
CA LEU A 8 13.55 36.61 8.13
C LEU A 8 14.07 37.98 7.66
N SER A 9 15.05 38.57 8.36
CA SER A 9 15.65 39.86 7.97
C SER A 9 16.32 39.82 6.59
N LEU A 10 16.88 38.68 6.20
CA LEU A 10 17.52 38.47 4.90
C LEU A 10 16.52 38.37 3.72
N LEU A 11 15.28 37.91 3.97
CA LEU A 11 14.20 37.91 2.98
C LEU A 11 13.41 39.24 2.93
N LEU A 12 13.47 40.03 4.01
CA LEU A 12 12.66 41.23 4.21
C LEU A 12 13.38 42.57 3.94
N GLY A 13 14.59 42.56 3.40
CA GLY A 13 15.25 43.77 2.89
C GLY A 13 15.33 44.94 3.89
N GLY A 14 15.52 44.67 5.19
CA GLY A 14 15.78 45.70 6.19
C GLY A 14 14.60 46.61 6.58
N TRP A 15 13.35 46.22 6.32
CA TRP A 15 12.18 47.02 6.73
C TRP A 15 11.73 46.70 8.16
N ILE A 16 11.64 47.73 9.00
CA ILE A 16 10.94 47.68 10.30
C ILE A 16 9.43 47.72 9.98
N ILE A 17 8.80 46.55 9.88
CA ILE A 17 7.34 46.46 9.79
C ILE A 17 6.76 46.84 11.17
N SER A 18 5.79 47.76 11.20
CA SER A 18 5.01 48.06 12.42
C SER A 18 4.53 46.77 13.11
N LYS A 19 4.52 46.74 14.45
CA LYS A 19 4.16 45.54 15.23
C LYS A 19 2.79 44.94 14.86
N THR A 20 1.89 45.73 14.28
CA THR A 20 0.51 45.34 13.93
C THR A 20 0.21 45.34 12.43
N ALA A 21 1.19 45.67 11.56
CA ALA A 21 0.94 45.87 10.14
C ALA A 21 0.47 44.60 9.41
N CYS A 22 -0.57 44.77 8.57
CA CYS A 22 -1.12 43.76 7.66
C CYS A 22 -1.68 44.47 6.42
N VAL A 23 -1.35 44.01 5.21
CA VAL A 23 -1.87 44.60 3.96
C VAL A 23 -3.31 44.23 3.66
N ILE A 24 -3.80 43.09 4.20
CA ILE A 24 -5.11 42.52 3.88
C ILE A 24 -6.27 43.52 4.04
N PRO A 25 -6.43 44.24 5.18
CA PRO A 25 -7.56 45.17 5.35
C PRO A 25 -7.61 46.32 4.36
N TRP A 26 -6.51 46.57 3.63
CA TRP A 26 -6.32 47.70 2.71
C TRP A 26 -6.36 47.28 1.23
N THR A 27 -6.35 45.97 0.96
CA THR A 27 -6.16 45.41 -0.40
C THR A 27 -7.20 44.37 -0.78
N ASN A 28 -7.63 43.54 0.18
CA ASN A 28 -8.28 42.27 -0.10
C ASN A 28 -9.78 42.25 0.24
N LEU A 29 -10.59 41.78 -0.71
CA LEU A 29 -12.01 41.48 -0.55
C LEU A 29 -12.30 40.03 -0.95
N ILE A 30 -12.97 39.31 -0.08
CA ILE A 30 -13.38 37.91 -0.25
C ILE A 30 -14.90 37.89 -0.44
N VAL A 31 -15.38 37.22 -1.48
CA VAL A 31 -16.80 37.03 -1.72
C VAL A 31 -17.07 35.53 -1.81
N ARG A 32 -17.84 35.03 -0.85
CA ARG A 32 -18.16 33.61 -0.77
C ARG A 32 -19.27 33.23 -1.75
N ARG A 33 -19.47 31.93 -1.93
CA ARG A 33 -20.48 31.38 -2.85
C ARG A 33 -21.89 31.88 -2.53
N ASP A 34 -22.21 32.12 -1.26
CA ASP A 34 -23.53 32.62 -0.82
C ASP A 34 -23.70 34.14 -0.96
N GLY A 35 -22.68 34.85 -1.48
CA GLY A 35 -22.68 36.30 -1.67
C GLY A 35 -22.15 37.10 -0.48
N SER A 36 -21.92 36.44 0.67
CA SER A 36 -21.37 37.09 1.86
C SER A 36 -19.94 37.60 1.60
N ALA A 37 -19.67 38.81 2.11
CA ALA A 37 -18.38 39.46 1.97
C ALA A 37 -17.55 39.40 3.25
N HIS A 38 -16.26 39.11 3.11
CA HIS A 38 -15.25 39.14 4.15
C HIS A 38 -13.99 39.85 3.66
N PHE A 39 -13.10 40.27 4.55
CA PHE A 39 -11.80 40.83 4.15
C PHE A 39 -10.64 39.85 4.32
N CYS A 40 -10.79 38.77 5.11
CA CYS A 40 -9.75 37.77 5.39
C CYS A 40 -10.35 36.39 5.62
N CYS A 41 -9.67 35.31 5.23
CA CYS A 41 -10.14 33.93 5.40
C CYS A 41 -10.08 33.42 6.84
N ASP A 42 -9.20 34.01 7.68
CA ASP A 42 -9.05 33.65 9.09
C ASP A 42 -9.97 34.46 10.02
N VAL A 43 -10.82 35.31 9.44
CA VAL A 43 -11.74 36.20 10.16
C VAL A 43 -13.16 35.68 9.94
N PHE A 44 -13.83 35.31 11.04
CA PHE A 44 -15.15 34.69 10.99
C PHE A 44 -16.32 35.66 10.80
N PRO A 45 -16.34 36.87 11.39
CA PRO A 45 -17.44 37.81 11.15
C PRO A 45 -17.55 38.21 9.67
N GLU A 46 -18.77 38.15 9.12
CA GLU A 46 -19.13 38.77 7.84
C GLU A 46 -19.09 40.31 7.94
N LEU A 47 -18.84 40.98 6.82
CA LEU A 47 -19.03 42.43 6.70
C LEU A 47 -20.52 42.75 6.66
N THR A 48 -20.92 43.89 7.24
CA THR A 48 -22.32 44.34 7.21
C THR A 48 -22.50 45.69 6.54
N VAL A 49 -23.64 45.85 5.87
CA VAL A 49 -24.12 47.12 5.30
C VAL A 49 -25.51 47.36 5.89
N ASP A 50 -25.73 48.51 6.51
CA ASP A 50 -26.99 48.87 7.19
C ASP A 50 -27.49 47.79 8.21
N GLY A 51 -26.56 47.13 8.90
CA GLY A 51 -26.86 46.13 9.95
C GLY A 51 -27.28 44.75 9.43
N ARG A 52 -27.17 44.48 8.12
CA ARG A 52 -27.34 43.14 7.51
C ARG A 52 -26.04 42.66 6.87
N ILE A 53 -25.89 41.34 6.71
CA ILE A 53 -24.76 40.75 5.97
C ILE A 53 -24.70 41.39 4.57
N ALA A 54 -23.51 41.87 4.22
CA ALA A 54 -23.21 42.47 2.93
C ALA A 54 -23.38 41.43 1.80
N ASP A 55 -24.01 41.85 0.70
CA ASP A 55 -24.28 41.02 -0.48
C ASP A 55 -24.05 41.85 -1.74
N LEU A 56 -23.02 41.52 -2.52
CA LEU A 56 -22.64 42.27 -3.73
C LEU A 56 -23.66 42.17 -4.88
N SER A 57 -24.71 41.36 -4.75
CA SER A 57 -25.86 41.43 -5.67
C SER A 57 -26.81 42.60 -5.37
N ARG A 58 -26.66 43.25 -4.21
CA ARG A 58 -27.55 44.30 -3.70
C ARG A 58 -26.80 45.55 -3.25
N ASP A 59 -25.63 45.38 -2.68
CA ASP A 59 -24.77 46.43 -2.14
C ASP A 59 -23.74 46.88 -3.17
N SER A 60 -23.40 48.17 -3.15
CA SER A 60 -22.29 48.66 -3.97
C SER A 60 -20.96 48.19 -3.40
N LEU A 61 -19.94 48.05 -4.26
CA LEU A 61 -18.57 47.74 -3.81
C LEU A 61 -18.10 48.70 -2.72
N ASP A 62 -18.51 49.97 -2.79
CA ASP A 62 -18.09 51.03 -1.89
C ASP A 62 -18.68 50.88 -0.49
N ASP A 63 -19.94 50.46 -0.41
CA ASP A 63 -20.61 50.21 0.86
C ASP A 63 -19.95 49.03 1.58
N VAL A 64 -19.67 47.95 0.85
CA VAL A 64 -19.00 46.76 1.38
C VAL A 64 -17.54 47.06 1.77
N TRP A 65 -16.80 47.76 0.91
CA TRP A 65 -15.39 48.09 1.15
C TRP A 65 -15.16 49.05 2.32
N ASN A 66 -16.20 49.81 2.69
CA ASN A 66 -16.20 50.73 3.81
C ASN A 66 -17.24 50.36 4.88
N ALA A 67 -17.52 49.06 5.01
CA ALA A 67 -18.30 48.50 6.11
C ALA A 67 -17.66 48.82 7.47
N GLU A 68 -18.49 48.95 8.50
CA GLU A 68 -18.07 49.43 9.83
C GLU A 68 -16.97 48.55 10.43
N GLU A 69 -17.07 47.23 10.26
CA GLU A 69 -16.12 46.26 10.80
C GLU A 69 -14.72 46.44 10.19
N LEU A 70 -14.64 46.65 8.87
CA LEU A 70 -13.38 46.80 8.16
C LEU A 70 -12.73 48.16 8.45
N VAL A 71 -13.52 49.22 8.49
CA VAL A 71 -13.07 50.56 8.91
C VAL A 71 -12.52 50.53 10.33
N ARG A 72 -13.18 49.81 11.25
CA ARG A 72 -12.69 49.64 12.62
C ARG A 72 -11.34 48.92 12.67
N VAL A 73 -11.19 47.82 11.93
CA VAL A 73 -9.92 47.07 11.85
C VAL A 73 -8.78 47.95 11.33
N ARG A 74 -9.04 48.74 10.27
CA ARG A 74 -8.06 49.70 9.73
C ARG A 74 -7.64 50.73 10.78
N ALA A 75 -8.61 51.30 11.49
CA ALA A 75 -8.38 52.30 12.53
C ALA A 75 -7.59 51.76 13.73
N GLU A 76 -7.93 50.56 14.21
CA GLU A 76 -7.21 49.87 15.29
C GLU A 76 -5.76 49.57 14.88
N MET A 77 -5.53 49.00 13.68
CA MET A 77 -4.18 48.73 13.19
C MET A 77 -3.34 50.00 13.02
N ALA A 78 -3.95 51.09 12.52
CA ALA A 78 -3.32 52.39 12.36
C ALA A 78 -2.84 53.00 13.68
N ARG A 79 -3.57 52.77 14.78
CA ARG A 79 -3.18 53.18 16.14
C ARG A 79 -2.12 52.27 16.77
N GLY A 80 -1.71 51.19 16.08
CA GLY A 80 -0.80 50.19 16.64
C GLY A 80 -1.49 49.22 17.60
N GLU A 81 -2.82 49.11 17.56
CA GLU A 81 -3.61 48.19 18.38
C GLU A 81 -3.74 46.81 17.68
N GLN A 82 -4.07 45.77 18.45
CA GLN A 82 -4.34 44.42 17.95
C GLN A 82 -5.86 44.23 17.78
N PRO A 83 -6.40 44.30 16.55
CA PRO A 83 -7.82 44.06 16.33
C PRO A 83 -8.29 42.72 16.87
N ALA A 84 -9.39 42.72 17.63
CA ALA A 84 -9.98 41.50 18.19
C ALA A 84 -10.37 40.49 17.09
N ALA A 85 -10.84 41.00 15.93
CA ALA A 85 -11.17 40.18 14.77
C ALA A 85 -9.97 39.39 14.23
N CYS A 86 -8.73 39.84 14.48
CA CYS A 86 -7.49 39.20 14.03
C CYS A 86 -6.87 38.26 15.09
N GLY A 87 -7.64 37.86 16.11
CA GLY A 87 -7.18 37.05 17.26
C GLY A 87 -6.40 35.78 16.88
N THR A 88 -6.76 35.10 15.78
CA THR A 88 -6.06 33.91 15.27
C THR A 88 -4.58 34.19 14.98
N CYS A 89 -4.27 35.34 14.36
CA CYS A 89 -2.89 35.73 14.08
C CYS A 89 -2.15 36.08 15.36
N TRP A 90 -2.79 36.81 16.29
CA TRP A 90 -2.17 37.24 17.54
C TRP A 90 -1.82 36.06 18.45
N LYS A 91 -2.69 35.07 18.55
CA LYS A 91 -2.43 33.84 19.30
C LYS A 91 -1.20 33.10 18.76
N ARG A 92 -1.19 32.86 17.44
CA ARG A 92 -0.10 32.15 16.76
C ARG A 92 1.25 32.86 16.88
N GLU A 93 1.27 34.19 16.86
CA GLU A 93 2.48 34.98 17.05
C GLU A 93 2.97 35.00 18.50
N ALA A 94 2.06 35.03 19.48
CA ALA A 94 2.41 34.97 20.90
C ALA A 94 3.06 33.62 21.27
N GLU A 95 2.66 32.56 20.57
CA GLU A 95 3.24 31.21 20.63
C GLU A 95 4.57 31.07 19.86
N GLY A 96 5.02 32.15 19.20
CA GLY A 96 6.30 32.20 18.47
C GLY A 96 6.24 31.74 17.01
N GLY A 97 5.05 31.42 16.50
CA GLY A 97 4.83 31.00 15.11
C GLY A 97 4.67 32.16 14.11
N VAL A 98 4.66 31.82 12.82
CA VAL A 98 4.39 32.74 11.71
C VAL A 98 2.88 32.76 11.41
N SER A 99 2.25 33.93 11.50
CA SER A 99 0.84 34.11 11.18
C SER A 99 0.60 34.46 9.71
N ARG A 100 -0.67 34.38 9.27
CA ARG A 100 -1.06 34.77 7.92
C ARG A 100 -0.66 36.21 7.58
N ARG A 101 -0.80 37.16 8.50
CA ARG A 101 -0.43 38.57 8.23
C ARG A 101 1.06 38.72 7.93
N LEU A 102 1.93 37.96 8.60
CA LEU A 102 3.37 38.07 8.43
C LEU A 102 3.82 37.48 7.09
N TYR A 103 3.15 36.41 6.65
CA TYR A 103 3.42 35.76 5.36
C TYR A 103 2.81 36.48 4.15
N ILE A 104 1.61 37.07 4.30
CA ILE A 104 0.91 37.67 3.15
C ILE A 104 1.52 39.00 2.69
N ASN A 105 2.10 39.77 3.62
CA ASN A 105 2.74 41.06 3.33
C ASN A 105 3.84 40.95 2.25
N PRO A 106 4.83 40.03 2.35
CA PRO A 106 5.83 39.86 1.30
C PRO A 106 5.24 39.29 0.00
N ILE A 107 4.23 38.41 0.05
CA ILE A 107 3.59 37.88 -1.17
C ILE A 107 2.92 38.99 -1.96
N TYR A 108 2.18 39.87 -1.29
CA TYR A 108 1.53 41.00 -1.95
C TYR A 108 2.54 41.83 -2.75
N ARG A 109 3.73 42.09 -2.18
CA ARG A 109 4.82 42.75 -2.89
C ARG A 109 5.39 41.92 -4.04
N MET A 110 5.58 40.60 -3.85
CA MET A 110 6.06 39.70 -4.90
C MET A 110 5.11 39.60 -6.10
N MET A 111 3.80 39.80 -5.87
CA MET A 111 2.80 39.89 -6.94
C MET A 111 2.83 41.23 -7.69
N GLY A 112 3.68 42.17 -7.26
CA GLY A 112 3.81 43.51 -7.83
C GLY A 112 2.99 44.56 -7.09
N GLY A 113 2.51 44.27 -5.88
CA GLY A 113 1.81 45.24 -5.03
C GLY A 113 2.79 46.27 -4.45
N ASP A 114 2.45 47.54 -4.57
CA ASP A 114 3.29 48.67 -4.19
C ASP A 114 2.72 49.49 -3.02
N LEU A 115 1.67 48.99 -2.37
CA LEU A 115 0.99 49.67 -1.27
C LEU A 115 1.96 50.05 -0.14
N ALA A 116 2.16 51.35 0.04
CA ALA A 116 2.79 51.93 1.21
C ALA A 116 1.77 52.09 2.32
N LEU A 117 1.80 51.18 3.31
CA LEU A 117 0.86 51.19 4.44
C LEU A 117 0.83 52.53 5.19
N ASP A 118 1.97 53.21 5.31
CA ASP A 118 2.06 54.52 5.97
C ASP A 118 1.33 55.63 5.20
N ASP A 119 1.24 55.52 3.88
CA ASP A 119 0.54 56.51 3.05
C ASP A 119 -0.97 56.29 3.12
N VAL A 120 -1.46 55.05 2.96
CA VAL A 120 -2.90 54.76 3.08
C VAL A 120 -3.44 54.87 4.51
N THR A 121 -2.59 54.66 5.51
CA THR A 121 -2.96 54.93 6.91
C THR A 121 -3.17 56.43 7.12
N ARG A 122 -2.32 57.27 6.52
CA ARG A 122 -2.42 58.74 6.62
C ARG A 122 -3.63 59.27 5.86
N GLU A 123 -3.85 58.80 4.63
CA GLU A 123 -5.04 59.11 3.83
C GLU A 123 -6.32 58.73 4.59
N GLY A 124 -6.37 57.51 5.13
CA GLY A 124 -7.51 57.05 5.92
C GLY A 124 -7.75 57.89 7.17
N ALA A 125 -6.71 58.40 7.84
CA ALA A 125 -6.90 59.18 9.07
C ALA A 125 -7.77 60.45 8.85
N GLU A 126 -7.73 61.05 7.66
CA GLU A 126 -8.50 62.26 7.30
C GLU A 126 -10.00 61.96 7.10
N THR A 127 -10.35 60.72 6.76
CA THR A 127 -11.71 60.27 6.42
C THR A 127 -12.32 59.33 7.47
N GLY A 128 -11.66 59.14 8.61
CA GLY A 128 -12.06 58.16 9.62
C GLY A 128 -11.84 56.70 9.18
N TYR A 129 -10.81 56.46 8.38
CA TYR A 129 -10.35 55.18 7.80
C TYR A 129 -11.30 54.57 6.76
N ARG A 130 -12.17 55.39 6.20
CA ARG A 130 -12.91 55.10 4.95
C ARG A 130 -11.99 55.38 3.76
N LEU A 131 -11.96 54.51 2.77
CA LEU A 131 -11.07 54.61 1.62
C LEU A 131 -11.86 54.82 0.34
N ASP A 132 -11.44 55.81 -0.44
CA ASP A 132 -11.91 55.98 -1.82
C ASP A 132 -11.23 54.96 -2.75
N ARG A 133 -9.96 54.65 -2.47
CA ARG A 133 -9.21 53.56 -3.12
C ARG A 133 -9.94 52.22 -2.93
N LYS A 134 -10.29 51.58 -4.05
CA LYS A 134 -10.96 50.27 -4.09
C LYS A 134 -10.02 49.10 -3.77
N PRO A 135 -10.50 47.90 -3.46
CA PRO A 135 -9.65 46.71 -3.33
C PRO A 135 -8.95 46.39 -4.66
N ASP A 136 -7.72 45.87 -4.56
CA ASP A 136 -6.92 45.40 -5.69
C ASP A 136 -6.75 43.87 -5.70
N TRP A 137 -7.14 43.20 -4.61
CA TRP A 137 -7.12 41.75 -4.48
C TRP A 137 -8.53 41.23 -4.20
N PHE A 138 -9.06 40.45 -5.13
CA PHE A 138 -10.33 39.78 -5.02
C PHE A 138 -10.13 38.28 -4.85
N LEU A 139 -10.79 37.69 -3.85
CA LEU A 139 -10.91 36.25 -3.70
C LEU A 139 -12.38 35.89 -3.90
N LEU A 140 -12.72 35.15 -4.95
CA LEU A 140 -14.10 34.86 -5.30
C LEU A 140 -14.36 33.36 -5.28
N GLU A 141 -15.46 32.95 -4.65
CA GLU A 141 -15.98 31.58 -4.71
C GLU A 141 -17.13 31.49 -5.72
N LEU A 142 -16.82 31.07 -6.94
CA LEU A 142 -17.78 31.06 -8.06
C LEU A 142 -18.62 29.76 -8.12
N GLY A 143 -18.61 28.96 -7.07
CA GLY A 143 -19.32 27.70 -7.00
C GLY A 143 -18.63 26.68 -6.08
N ASN A 144 -19.24 25.50 -5.99
CA ASN A 144 -18.65 24.37 -5.27
C ASN A 144 -18.65 23.07 -6.09
N LEU A 145 -18.93 23.13 -7.40
CA LEU A 145 -18.95 21.94 -8.26
C LEU A 145 -17.58 21.27 -8.23
N CYS A 146 -17.50 20.03 -7.77
CA CYS A 146 -16.25 19.29 -7.65
C CYS A 146 -16.43 17.83 -8.13
N ASN A 147 -15.33 17.15 -8.41
CA ASN A 147 -15.27 15.73 -8.75
C ASN A 147 -14.72 14.85 -7.61
N PHE A 148 -14.18 15.43 -6.53
CA PHE A 148 -13.56 14.69 -5.41
C PHE A 148 -14.37 14.71 -4.12
N LYS A 149 -14.18 13.66 -3.30
CA LYS A 149 -14.69 13.54 -1.94
C LYS A 149 -13.56 13.52 -0.89
N CYS A 150 -12.72 14.57 -0.86
CA CYS A 150 -11.59 14.62 0.08
C CYS A 150 -12.03 14.50 1.55
N ARG A 151 -11.28 13.73 2.36
CA ARG A 151 -11.62 13.45 3.77
C ARG A 151 -11.62 14.70 4.66
N SER A 152 -10.75 15.65 4.36
CA SER A 152 -10.63 16.95 5.04
C SER A 152 -11.58 18.03 4.53
N CYS A 153 -12.36 17.77 3.46
CA CYS A 153 -13.21 18.77 2.82
C CYS A 153 -14.62 18.83 3.44
N ASN A 154 -15.33 19.93 3.18
CA ASN A 154 -16.69 20.18 3.67
C ASN A 154 -17.70 20.38 2.52
N ALA A 155 -18.99 20.39 2.85
CA ALA A 155 -20.10 20.48 1.88
C ALA A 155 -20.20 21.86 1.21
N ARG A 156 -19.63 22.89 1.84
CA ARG A 156 -19.56 24.25 1.28
C ARG A 156 -18.58 24.30 0.11
N SER A 157 -17.46 23.60 0.24
CA SER A 157 -16.34 23.64 -0.71
C SER A 157 -16.44 22.59 -1.82
N SER A 158 -17.15 21.48 -1.62
CA SER A 158 -17.32 20.42 -2.63
C SER A 158 -18.77 19.94 -2.72
N SER A 159 -19.33 19.96 -3.92
CA SER A 159 -20.66 19.42 -4.23
C SER A 159 -20.73 17.91 -4.02
N ARG A 160 -19.61 17.19 -4.14
CA ARG A 160 -19.54 15.74 -3.94
C ARG A 160 -19.57 15.38 -2.47
N ILE A 161 -18.82 16.11 -1.63
CA ILE A 161 -18.97 16.04 -0.16
C ILE A 161 -20.38 16.44 0.23
N GLY A 162 -20.88 17.48 -0.43
CA GLY A 162 -22.24 17.93 -0.34
C GLY A 162 -23.28 16.85 -0.60
N THR A 163 -22.98 15.73 -1.27
CA THR A 163 -23.86 14.56 -1.49
C THR A 163 -23.45 13.29 -0.73
N ASP A 164 -22.34 13.33 -0.01
CA ASP A 164 -21.80 12.21 0.75
C ASP A 164 -22.59 12.05 2.07
N GLN A 165 -23.28 10.92 2.22
CA GLN A 165 -24.19 10.68 3.34
C GLN A 165 -23.45 10.61 4.67
N VAL A 166 -22.24 10.04 4.69
CA VAL A 166 -21.45 9.87 5.90
C VAL A 166 -20.88 11.21 6.36
N GLN A 167 -20.26 11.96 5.45
CA GLN A 167 -19.76 13.31 5.76
C GLN A 167 -20.90 14.23 6.26
N ARG A 168 -22.08 14.17 5.64
CA ARG A 168 -23.26 14.93 6.10
C ARG A 168 -23.69 14.54 7.51
N ALA A 169 -23.66 13.25 7.84
CA ALA A 169 -24.03 12.78 9.17
C ALA A 169 -23.06 13.27 10.25
N TRP A 170 -21.77 13.32 9.95
CA TRP A 170 -20.72 13.81 10.84
C TRP A 170 -20.72 15.33 11.02
N THR A 171 -21.04 16.08 9.97
CA THR A 171 -20.92 17.55 9.96
C THR A 171 -22.24 18.26 10.22
N GLY A 172 -23.38 17.58 9.98
CA GLY A 172 -24.69 18.21 9.90
C GLY A 172 -24.84 19.19 8.71
N GLU A 173 -23.79 19.36 7.92
CA GLU A 173 -23.78 20.31 6.81
C GLU A 173 -24.47 19.70 5.60
N THR A 174 -25.40 20.45 5.02
CA THR A 174 -25.92 20.13 3.69
C THR A 174 -25.26 21.02 2.66
N SER A 175 -25.20 20.58 1.40
CA SER A 175 -24.99 21.50 0.28
C SER A 175 -26.22 22.41 0.19
N ALA A 176 -26.35 23.38 1.10
CA ALA A 176 -27.43 24.35 1.03
C ALA A 176 -27.33 25.00 -0.36
N GLN A 177 -28.35 24.76 -1.19
CA GLN A 177 -28.55 25.48 -2.44
C GLN A 177 -28.74 26.95 -2.05
N VAL A 178 -28.00 27.85 -2.69
CA VAL A 178 -28.26 29.28 -2.59
C VAL A 178 -29.71 29.47 -3.04
N LYS A 179 -30.60 29.89 -2.14
CA LYS A 179 -32.01 30.14 -2.45
C LYS A 179 -32.08 31.52 -3.11
N GLY A 180 -32.26 31.55 -4.43
CA GLY A 180 -32.13 32.75 -5.26
C GLY A 180 -30.91 32.59 -6.18
N GLY A 181 -31.01 33.04 -7.43
CA GLY A 181 -29.93 32.88 -8.42
C GLY A 181 -28.57 33.29 -7.86
N SER A 182 -27.53 32.55 -8.21
CA SER A 182 -26.21 32.73 -7.59
C SER A 182 -25.59 34.04 -8.08
N TRP A 183 -25.06 34.89 -7.18
CA TRP A 183 -24.49 36.20 -7.56
C TRP A 183 -23.40 36.08 -8.65
N PHE A 184 -22.67 34.96 -8.65
CA PHE A 184 -21.61 34.63 -9.61
C PHE A 184 -22.09 34.26 -11.01
N GLU A 185 -23.40 34.08 -11.25
CA GLU A 185 -23.94 33.86 -12.60
C GLU A 185 -23.85 35.12 -13.48
N ASN A 186 -23.83 36.31 -12.86
CA ASN A 186 -23.68 37.59 -13.55
C ASN A 186 -22.19 38.00 -13.65
N VAL A 187 -21.41 37.22 -14.39
CA VAL A 187 -19.97 37.44 -14.59
C VAL A 187 -19.63 38.81 -15.17
N ASP A 188 -20.53 39.40 -15.95
CA ASP A 188 -20.33 40.74 -16.53
C ASP A 188 -20.33 41.81 -15.44
N ALA A 189 -21.30 41.78 -14.52
CA ALA A 189 -21.33 42.71 -13.39
C ALA A 189 -20.08 42.58 -12.50
N ILE A 190 -19.57 41.35 -12.33
CA ILE A 190 -18.35 41.10 -11.57
C ILE A 190 -17.13 41.66 -12.30
N ALA A 191 -17.03 41.43 -13.61
CA ALA A 191 -15.94 41.95 -14.41
C ALA A 191 -15.98 43.49 -14.50
N ASP A 192 -17.17 44.10 -14.57
CA ASP A 192 -17.37 45.55 -14.50
C ASP A 192 -16.93 46.11 -13.14
N MET A 193 -17.32 45.45 -12.04
CA MET A 193 -16.88 45.79 -10.69
C MET A 193 -15.35 45.79 -10.60
N ILE A 194 -14.70 44.70 -11.02
CA ILE A 194 -13.24 44.58 -10.98
C ILE A 194 -12.57 45.63 -11.89
N ALA A 195 -13.09 45.84 -13.09
CA ALA A 195 -12.53 46.80 -14.04
C ALA A 195 -12.67 48.26 -13.54
N SER A 196 -13.72 48.56 -12.78
CA SER A 196 -13.99 49.90 -12.23
C SER A 196 -12.99 50.36 -11.16
N THR A 197 -12.21 49.44 -10.58
CA THR A 197 -11.26 49.75 -9.50
C THR A 197 -10.11 50.65 -9.93
N GLY A 198 -9.77 50.68 -11.22
CA GLY A 198 -8.76 51.58 -11.79
C GLY A 198 -7.29 51.22 -11.53
N HIS A 199 -6.99 50.17 -10.75
CA HIS A 199 -5.62 49.81 -10.36
C HIS A 199 -4.74 49.39 -11.53
N GLU A 200 -3.45 49.72 -11.49
CA GLU A 200 -2.45 49.25 -12.47
C GLU A 200 -2.09 47.77 -12.30
N MET A 201 -2.39 47.18 -11.16
CA MET A 201 -2.23 45.76 -10.87
C MET A 201 -3.44 45.26 -10.09
N LEU A 202 -3.98 44.12 -10.52
CA LEU A 202 -5.09 43.43 -9.86
C LEU A 202 -4.70 41.99 -9.55
N THR A 203 -5.20 41.44 -8.46
CA THR A 203 -5.06 40.01 -8.14
C THR A 203 -6.45 39.38 -7.98
N LEU A 204 -6.72 38.33 -8.74
CA LEU A 204 -7.95 37.55 -8.69
C LEU A 204 -7.64 36.11 -8.28
N SER A 205 -8.07 35.71 -7.09
CA SER A 205 -7.95 34.34 -6.58
C SER A 205 -9.31 33.65 -6.65
N LEU A 206 -9.41 32.58 -7.44
CA LEU A 206 -10.65 31.80 -7.58
C LEU A 206 -10.54 30.53 -6.73
N LEU A 207 -11.42 30.41 -5.75
CA LEU A 207 -11.52 29.29 -4.81
C LEU A 207 -12.88 28.60 -4.91
N GLY A 208 -12.97 27.42 -4.31
CA GLY A 208 -14.22 26.66 -4.19
C GLY A 208 -14.44 25.68 -5.34
N GLY A 209 -14.95 24.50 -5.01
CA GLY A 209 -15.19 23.42 -5.97
C GLY A 209 -13.90 22.92 -6.64
N GLU A 210 -14.04 22.54 -7.90
CA GLU A 210 -12.96 22.35 -8.86
C GLU A 210 -13.09 23.42 -9.94
N PRO A 211 -12.25 24.48 -9.91
CA PRO A 211 -12.37 25.61 -10.83
C PRO A 211 -12.37 25.21 -12.31
N PHE A 212 -11.71 24.10 -12.68
CA PHE A 212 -11.69 23.66 -14.07
C PHE A 212 -13.05 23.12 -14.55
N LEU A 213 -13.95 22.75 -13.62
CA LEU A 213 -15.30 22.30 -13.92
C LEU A 213 -16.36 23.42 -13.83
N ILE A 214 -16.03 24.54 -13.18
CA ILE A 214 -16.95 25.67 -12.99
C ILE A 214 -16.93 26.56 -14.25
N LYS A 215 -18.06 26.68 -14.94
CA LYS A 215 -18.14 27.42 -16.22
C LYS A 215 -17.94 28.92 -16.02
N GLU A 216 -18.41 29.44 -14.90
CA GLU A 216 -18.35 30.83 -14.51
C GLU A 216 -16.91 31.31 -14.30
N THR A 217 -15.99 30.42 -13.91
CA THR A 217 -14.54 30.70 -13.87
C THR A 217 -14.04 31.17 -15.23
N TRP A 218 -14.30 30.39 -16.28
CA TRP A 218 -13.82 30.72 -17.62
C TRP A 218 -14.53 31.93 -18.22
N ARG A 219 -15.85 32.04 -18.01
CA ARG A 219 -16.64 33.20 -18.47
C ARG A 219 -16.21 34.51 -17.82
N LEU A 220 -15.80 34.48 -16.54
CA LEU A 220 -15.26 35.66 -15.87
C LEU A 220 -13.90 36.08 -16.47
N LEU A 221 -13.01 35.12 -16.75
CA LEU A 221 -11.72 35.42 -17.38
C LEU A 221 -11.92 36.02 -18.78
N GLU A 222 -12.83 35.45 -19.58
CA GLU A 222 -13.22 36.02 -20.88
C GLU A 222 -13.76 37.45 -20.75
N ALA A 223 -14.65 37.69 -19.78
CA ALA A 223 -15.23 39.01 -19.52
C ALA A 223 -14.18 40.06 -19.10
N LEU A 224 -13.13 39.66 -18.38
CA LEU A 224 -11.99 40.52 -18.00
C LEU A 224 -11.07 40.84 -19.19
N VAL A 225 -10.88 39.87 -20.10
CA VAL A 225 -10.18 40.10 -21.38
C VAL A 225 -10.95 41.11 -22.22
N ALA A 226 -12.27 40.95 -22.37
CA ALA A 226 -13.12 41.84 -23.15
C ALA A 226 -13.11 43.30 -22.64
N ARG A 227 -12.89 43.50 -21.34
CA ARG A 227 -12.78 44.82 -20.70
C ARG A 227 -11.37 45.41 -20.74
N GLY A 228 -10.40 44.72 -21.34
CA GLY A 228 -9.03 45.20 -21.47
C GLY A 228 -8.24 45.24 -20.16
N VAL A 229 -8.65 44.48 -19.14
CA VAL A 229 -7.97 44.47 -17.83
C VAL A 229 -7.07 43.25 -17.61
N ALA A 230 -7.15 42.22 -18.46
CA ALA A 230 -6.37 40.99 -18.33
C ALA A 230 -4.84 41.24 -18.20
N GLY A 231 -4.26 42.11 -19.03
CA GLY A 231 -2.82 42.40 -19.03
C GLY A 231 -2.27 43.03 -17.74
N ARG A 232 -3.14 43.46 -16.83
CA ARG A 232 -2.78 43.95 -15.48
C ARG A 232 -3.27 43.06 -14.34
N THR A 233 -3.94 41.95 -14.63
CA THR A 233 -4.51 41.04 -13.62
C THR A 233 -3.66 39.79 -13.45
N ASN A 234 -3.25 39.53 -12.20
CA ASN A 234 -2.73 38.25 -11.74
C ASN A 234 -3.91 37.33 -11.43
N VAL A 235 -3.96 36.12 -11.99
CA VAL A 235 -5.00 35.13 -11.73
C VAL A 235 -4.42 33.99 -10.89
N GLY A 236 -5.13 33.54 -9.87
CA GLY A 236 -4.79 32.37 -9.06
C GLY A 236 -5.94 31.36 -9.05
N LEU A 237 -5.68 30.12 -9.45
CA LEU A 237 -6.64 29.01 -9.43
C LEU A 237 -6.18 27.94 -8.43
N VAL A 238 -7.09 27.42 -7.60
CA VAL A 238 -6.83 26.27 -6.72
C VAL A 238 -7.55 25.03 -7.23
N THR A 239 -6.82 24.04 -7.73
CA THR A 239 -7.37 22.82 -8.36
C THR A 239 -6.95 21.57 -7.61
N ASN A 240 -7.74 20.50 -7.72
CA ASN A 240 -7.33 19.16 -7.31
C ASN A 240 -6.40 18.45 -8.31
N GLY A 241 -6.20 19.02 -9.50
CA GLY A 241 -5.22 18.57 -10.50
C GLY A 241 -5.64 17.36 -11.34
N GLN A 242 -6.85 16.81 -11.16
CA GLN A 242 -7.30 15.62 -11.91
C GLN A 242 -7.71 15.94 -13.35
N GLN A 243 -8.10 17.18 -13.63
CA GLN A 243 -8.61 17.60 -14.94
C GLN A 243 -7.59 18.45 -15.68
N ARG A 244 -7.60 18.36 -17.01
CA ARG A 244 -6.99 19.36 -17.90
C ARG A 244 -8.07 20.30 -18.41
N ALA A 245 -7.71 21.54 -18.65
CA ALA A 245 -8.58 22.54 -19.25
C ALA A 245 -7.80 23.30 -20.32
N ALA A 246 -8.19 23.13 -21.58
CA ALA A 246 -7.57 23.83 -22.72
C ALA A 246 -7.64 25.37 -22.55
N GLN A 247 -8.64 25.84 -21.83
CA GLN A 247 -8.81 27.25 -21.46
C GLN A 247 -7.61 27.82 -20.68
N VAL A 248 -6.84 27.00 -19.96
CA VAL A 248 -5.61 27.47 -19.29
C VAL A 248 -4.58 27.91 -20.33
N GLU A 249 -4.41 27.14 -21.41
CA GLU A 249 -3.49 27.48 -22.51
C GLU A 249 -3.96 28.72 -23.28
N GLU A 250 -5.28 28.88 -23.42
CA GLU A 250 -5.90 30.03 -24.08
C GLU A 250 -5.74 31.32 -23.27
N PHE A 251 -6.07 31.29 -21.97
CA PHE A 251 -6.12 32.49 -21.15
C PHE A 251 -4.79 32.86 -20.53
N ALA A 252 -3.97 31.90 -20.09
CA ALA A 252 -2.74 32.21 -19.34
C ALA A 252 -1.85 33.26 -20.03
N PRO A 253 -1.61 33.23 -21.37
CA PRO A 253 -0.80 34.24 -22.04
C PRO A 253 -1.39 35.66 -22.07
N LEU A 254 -2.70 35.81 -21.85
CA LEU A 254 -3.40 37.09 -21.91
C LEU A 254 -3.35 37.87 -20.59
N PHE A 255 -3.08 37.18 -19.48
CA PHE A 255 -3.04 37.75 -18.14
C PHE A 255 -1.63 38.18 -17.72
N ARG A 256 -1.53 39.12 -16.79
CA ARG A 256 -0.23 39.57 -16.25
C ARG A 256 0.59 38.42 -15.68
N ARG A 257 -0.08 37.51 -14.97
CA ARG A 257 0.48 36.32 -14.34
C ARG A 257 -0.62 35.30 -14.10
N PHE A 258 -0.33 34.01 -14.27
CA PHE A 258 -1.29 32.95 -14.06
C PHE A 258 -0.74 31.91 -13.07
N ASN A 259 -1.30 31.81 -11.87
CA ASN A 259 -0.87 30.88 -10.83
C ASN A 259 -1.87 29.73 -10.69
N VAL A 260 -1.38 28.49 -10.67
CA VAL A 260 -2.18 27.29 -10.45
C VAL A 260 -1.65 26.56 -9.23
N SER A 261 -2.40 26.61 -8.14
CA SER A 261 -2.11 25.89 -6.91
C SER A 261 -2.83 24.54 -6.91
N VAL A 262 -2.08 23.45 -6.93
CA VAL A 262 -2.59 22.08 -6.98
C VAL A 262 -2.62 21.47 -5.59
N SER A 263 -3.80 21.06 -5.12
CA SER A 263 -3.98 20.46 -3.80
C SER A 263 -3.63 18.98 -3.79
N ILE A 264 -2.51 18.63 -3.16
CA ILE A 264 -1.97 17.27 -3.04
C ILE A 264 -1.64 17.03 -1.56
N ASP A 265 -2.32 16.10 -0.90
CA ASP A 265 -2.26 15.92 0.55
C ASP A 265 -1.43 14.70 0.98
N GLY A 266 -0.91 13.92 0.04
CA GLY A 266 -0.02 12.79 0.31
C GLY A 266 0.75 12.39 -0.93
N TYR A 267 1.63 11.41 -0.81
CA TYR A 267 2.38 10.81 -1.90
C TYR A 267 1.75 9.46 -2.30
N GLY A 268 1.53 9.28 -3.61
CA GLY A 268 1.04 8.00 -4.14
C GLY A 268 -0.35 7.61 -3.64
N VAL A 269 -0.46 6.37 -3.15
CA VAL A 269 -1.71 5.74 -2.66
C VAL A 269 -2.34 6.56 -1.53
N LEU A 270 -1.53 7.18 -0.67
CA LEU A 270 -2.07 7.98 0.43
C LEU A 270 -2.85 9.19 -0.08
N ASN A 271 -2.42 9.82 -1.19
CA ASN A 271 -3.19 10.91 -1.78
C ASN A 271 -4.51 10.44 -2.36
N GLU A 272 -4.54 9.27 -3.01
CA GLU A 272 -5.77 8.68 -3.55
C GLU A 272 -6.79 8.42 -2.44
N TYR A 273 -6.31 7.91 -1.30
CA TYR A 273 -7.10 7.67 -0.10
C TYR A 273 -7.63 8.96 0.56
N LEU A 274 -6.77 9.98 0.72
CA LEU A 274 -7.16 11.25 1.34
C LEU A 274 -8.09 12.08 0.43
N ARG A 275 -7.86 11.99 -0.89
CA ARG A 275 -8.58 12.74 -1.92
C ARG A 275 -9.36 11.79 -2.83
N HIS A 276 -10.31 11.07 -2.22
CA HIS A 276 -11.15 10.07 -2.90
C HIS A 276 -11.68 10.56 -4.26
N GLY A 277 -11.35 9.80 -5.30
CA GLY A 277 -11.56 10.14 -6.71
C GLY A 277 -10.28 10.52 -7.46
N CYS A 278 -9.17 10.76 -6.74
CA CYS A 278 -7.86 10.99 -7.32
C CYS A 278 -7.28 9.73 -7.96
N ARG A 279 -6.56 9.90 -9.08
CA ARG A 279 -5.71 8.87 -9.67
C ARG A 279 -4.30 9.44 -9.82
N TRP A 280 -3.39 8.93 -9.00
CA TRP A 280 -2.03 9.45 -8.84
C TRP A 280 -1.27 9.53 -10.17
N PRO A 281 -1.25 8.50 -11.04
CA PRO A 281 -0.54 8.60 -12.32
C PRO A 281 -1.06 9.73 -13.21
N GLN A 282 -2.39 9.93 -13.23
CA GLN A 282 -3.00 10.99 -14.02
C GLN A 282 -2.72 12.39 -13.42
N LEU A 283 -2.74 12.53 -12.09
CA LEU A 283 -2.35 13.76 -11.42
C LEU A 283 -0.92 14.17 -11.77
N VAL A 284 0.03 13.22 -11.75
CA VAL A 284 1.43 13.46 -12.13
C VAL A 284 1.54 13.90 -13.60
N GLU A 285 0.80 13.26 -14.50
CA GLU A 285 0.76 13.64 -15.92
C GLU A 285 0.20 15.07 -16.11
N ASN A 286 -0.84 15.43 -15.36
CA ASN A 286 -1.44 16.77 -15.43
C ASN A 286 -0.54 17.85 -14.83
N LEU A 287 0.22 17.55 -13.77
CA LEU A 287 1.24 18.45 -13.25
C LEU A 287 2.34 18.71 -14.29
N ALA A 288 2.78 17.67 -15.00
CA ALA A 288 3.74 17.83 -16.09
C ALA A 288 3.19 18.72 -17.20
N TRP A 289 1.92 18.51 -17.61
CA TRP A 289 1.23 19.35 -18.58
C TRP A 289 1.16 20.82 -18.14
N LEU A 290 0.69 21.13 -16.93
CA LEU A 290 0.57 22.51 -16.43
C LEU A 290 1.90 23.28 -16.52
N ARG A 291 3.02 22.60 -16.24
CA ARG A 291 4.36 23.20 -16.29
C ARG A 291 4.86 23.48 -17.72
N THR A 292 4.22 22.92 -18.74
CA THR A 292 4.56 23.23 -20.15
C THR A 292 3.89 24.50 -20.65
N ILE A 293 2.88 25.02 -19.94
CA ILE A 293 2.08 26.15 -20.39
C ILE A 293 2.83 27.46 -20.09
N PRO A 294 3.08 28.32 -21.10
CA PRO A 294 3.70 29.62 -20.88
C PRO A 294 2.89 30.50 -19.91
N ASN A 295 3.57 31.29 -19.09
CA ASN A 295 2.98 32.21 -18.11
C ASN A 295 2.18 31.54 -16.96
N VAL A 296 2.28 30.21 -16.81
CA VAL A 296 1.69 29.46 -15.69
C VAL A 296 2.73 29.13 -14.62
N ASP A 297 2.52 29.64 -13.42
CA ASP A 297 3.27 29.27 -12.21
C ASP A 297 2.51 28.21 -11.42
N VAL A 298 3.06 26.99 -11.37
CA VAL A 298 2.48 25.89 -10.60
C VAL A 298 2.99 25.94 -9.16
N VAL A 299 2.10 25.69 -8.19
CA VAL A 299 2.43 25.54 -6.76
C VAL A 299 1.74 24.28 -6.25
N ILE A 300 2.37 23.50 -5.37
CA ILE A 300 1.72 22.36 -4.71
C ILE A 300 1.35 22.75 -3.28
N ALA A 301 0.09 22.58 -2.90
CA ALA A 301 -0.43 23.02 -1.61
C ALA A 301 -1.01 21.84 -0.79
N PRO A 302 -0.20 21.19 0.06
CA PRO A 302 -0.68 20.15 0.97
C PRO A 302 -1.42 20.71 2.18
N THR A 303 -2.41 19.94 2.63
CA THR A 303 -3.05 20.12 3.94
C THR A 303 -2.52 19.10 4.94
N LEU A 304 -1.69 19.56 5.89
CA LEU A 304 -1.19 18.71 6.97
C LEU A 304 -2.32 18.28 7.92
N GLN A 305 -2.48 16.98 8.14
CA GLN A 305 -3.54 16.35 8.95
C GLN A 305 -3.05 15.04 9.58
N ASN A 306 -3.83 14.47 10.51
CA ASN A 306 -3.49 13.23 11.24
C ASN A 306 -2.95 12.10 10.35
N ALA A 307 -3.63 11.84 9.24
CA ALA A 307 -3.35 10.70 8.38
C ALA A 307 -2.10 10.83 7.51
N ASN A 308 -1.51 12.03 7.37
CA ASN A 308 -0.38 12.26 6.43
C ASN A 308 0.91 12.75 7.09
N VAL A 309 0.95 12.92 8.41
CA VAL A 309 2.12 13.50 9.09
C VAL A 309 3.43 12.75 8.83
N LEU A 310 3.38 11.42 8.67
CA LEU A 310 4.55 10.59 8.41
C LEU A 310 5.01 10.63 6.95
N ASP A 311 4.10 10.97 6.04
CA ASP A 311 4.30 10.93 4.58
C ASP A 311 4.74 12.28 4.01
N MET A 312 4.61 13.38 4.79
CA MET A 312 5.03 14.71 4.36
C MET A 312 6.46 14.79 3.80
N PRO A 313 7.50 14.17 4.39
CA PRO A 313 8.83 14.17 3.79
C PRO A 313 8.86 13.59 2.36
N ALA A 314 8.10 12.53 2.09
CA ALA A 314 8.02 11.94 0.74
C ALA A 314 7.35 12.90 -0.24
N LEU A 315 6.25 13.54 0.16
CA LEU A 315 5.59 14.56 -0.65
C LEU A 315 6.51 15.77 -0.90
N LEU A 316 7.25 16.22 0.12
CA LEU A 316 8.18 17.35 0.01
C LEU A 316 9.32 17.04 -0.98
N ARG A 317 9.92 15.84 -0.90
CA ARG A 317 10.91 15.38 -1.88
C ARG A 317 10.33 15.32 -3.29
N PHE A 318 9.08 14.89 -3.45
CA PHE A 318 8.39 14.91 -4.74
C PHE A 318 8.22 16.33 -5.29
N THR A 319 7.81 17.28 -4.46
CA THR A 319 7.70 18.70 -4.86
C THR A 319 9.06 19.29 -5.25
N ASP A 320 10.10 18.97 -4.49
CA ASP A 320 11.46 19.42 -4.76
C ASP A 320 12.01 18.81 -6.06
N ALA A 321 11.69 17.54 -6.32
CA ALA A 321 12.08 16.86 -7.55
C ALA A 321 11.41 17.48 -8.80
N LEU A 322 10.18 17.98 -8.66
CA LEU A 322 9.51 18.70 -9.75
C LEU A 322 10.00 20.15 -9.90
N ASP A 323 10.82 20.65 -8.98
CA ASP A 323 11.16 22.07 -8.87
C ASP A 323 9.92 22.98 -8.81
N VAL A 324 8.91 22.53 -8.06
CA VAL A 324 7.64 23.24 -7.87
C VAL A 324 7.60 23.82 -6.46
N PRO A 325 7.31 25.13 -6.31
CA PRO A 325 7.15 25.75 -4.99
C PRO A 325 6.05 25.11 -4.15
N LEU A 326 6.24 25.15 -2.83
CA LEU A 326 5.31 24.60 -1.85
C LEU A 326 4.43 25.70 -1.25
N GLY A 327 3.11 25.53 -1.33
CA GLY A 327 2.15 26.24 -0.49
C GLY A 327 2.00 25.56 0.87
N PHE A 328 1.38 26.22 1.84
CA PHE A 328 1.13 25.60 3.15
C PHE A 328 -0.34 25.67 3.54
N ASN A 329 -0.84 24.56 4.05
CA ASN A 329 -2.10 24.51 4.77
C ASN A 329 -1.97 23.53 5.96
N VAL A 330 -2.60 23.87 7.07
CA VAL A 330 -2.65 23.03 8.28
C VAL A 330 -4.11 22.86 8.64
N LEU A 331 -4.56 21.62 8.81
CA LEU A 331 -5.91 21.36 9.25
C LEU A 331 -6.03 21.65 10.74
N THR A 332 -6.82 22.66 11.08
CA THR A 332 -7.19 22.99 12.47
C THR A 332 -8.62 22.59 12.80
N GLU A 333 -9.52 22.68 11.81
CA GLU A 333 -10.93 22.34 11.95
C GLU A 333 -11.34 21.30 10.90
N PRO A 334 -12.02 20.20 11.28
CA PRO A 334 -12.41 19.86 12.66
C PRO A 334 -11.23 19.31 13.50
N PRO A 335 -11.24 19.45 14.85
CA PRO A 335 -10.08 19.11 15.70
C PRO A 335 -9.69 17.62 15.64
N ARG A 336 -10.67 16.73 15.39
CA ARG A 336 -10.44 15.29 15.20
C ARG A 336 -9.52 14.93 14.03
N LEU A 337 -9.32 15.83 13.07
CA LEU A 337 -8.39 15.61 11.95
C LEU A 337 -7.07 16.38 12.11
N ALA A 338 -6.95 17.22 13.15
CA ALA A 338 -5.82 18.11 13.34
C ALA A 338 -4.57 17.34 13.75
N PRO A 339 -3.41 17.57 13.10
CA PRO A 339 -2.18 16.78 13.28
C PRO A 339 -1.60 16.86 14.70
N THR A 340 -2.08 17.82 15.49
CA THR A 340 -1.67 18.04 16.88
C THR A 340 -2.28 17.03 17.85
N ASN A 341 -3.26 16.19 17.46
CA ASN A 341 -3.87 15.19 18.34
C ASN A 341 -3.56 13.73 17.95
N LEU A 342 -2.30 13.44 17.61
CA LEU A 342 -1.78 12.08 17.48
C LEU A 342 -1.06 11.64 18.77
N PRO A 343 -0.90 10.33 19.03
CA PRO A 343 -0.13 9.87 20.18
C PRO A 343 1.29 10.47 20.18
N PRO A 344 1.82 10.93 21.33
CA PRO A 344 3.07 11.69 21.38
C PRO A 344 4.28 11.00 20.70
N PRO A 345 4.49 9.67 20.84
CA PRO A 345 5.57 8.99 20.12
C PRO A 345 5.47 9.15 18.59
N VAL A 346 4.25 9.10 18.04
CA VAL A 346 4.00 9.21 16.60
C VAL A 346 4.30 10.63 16.11
N ARG A 347 3.88 11.66 16.85
CA ARG A 347 4.21 13.06 16.51
C ARG A 347 5.71 13.32 16.52
N ARG A 348 6.42 12.81 17.53
CA ARG A 348 7.89 12.97 17.62
C ARG A 348 8.61 12.30 16.44
N ILE A 349 8.14 11.13 16.00
CA ILE A 349 8.68 10.46 14.80
C ILE A 349 8.43 11.31 13.56
N ALA A 350 7.21 11.81 13.36
CA ALA A 350 6.86 12.68 12.23
C ALA A 350 7.72 13.97 12.22
N ALA A 351 7.82 14.64 13.37
CA ALA A 351 8.64 15.84 13.54
C ALA A 351 10.11 15.58 13.22
N ARG A 352 10.67 14.47 13.70
CA ARG A 352 12.06 14.10 13.43
C ARG A 352 12.33 13.87 11.95
N ARG A 353 11.43 13.17 11.25
CA ARG A 353 11.59 12.95 9.80
C ARG A 353 11.55 14.26 9.02
N LEU A 354 10.66 15.17 9.41
CA LEU A 354 10.61 16.51 8.83
C LEU A 354 11.86 17.32 9.16
N ARG A 355 12.42 17.17 10.37
CA ARG A 355 13.68 17.82 10.78
C ARG A 355 14.88 17.29 9.99
N ALA A 356 14.97 15.97 9.81
CA ALA A 356 16.00 15.35 8.98
C ALA A 356 15.95 15.87 7.53
N TYR A 357 14.74 15.92 6.95
CA TYR A 357 14.53 16.56 5.64
C TYR A 357 14.92 18.04 5.64
N LEU A 358 14.52 18.79 6.67
CA LEU A 358 14.84 20.22 6.81
C LEU A 358 16.35 20.46 6.81
N ASP A 359 17.12 19.62 7.49
CA ASP A 359 18.55 19.84 7.69
C ASP A 359 19.39 19.34 6.50
N ALA A 360 18.99 18.23 5.88
CA ALA A 360 19.79 17.58 4.82
C ALA A 360 19.40 18.00 3.39
N GLU A 361 18.11 18.23 3.11
CA GLU A 361 17.60 18.22 1.73
C GLU A 361 16.75 19.43 1.38
N CYS A 362 16.09 20.03 2.36
CA CYS A 362 15.07 21.05 2.14
C CYS A 362 15.63 22.29 1.43
N LYS A 363 15.05 22.59 0.25
CA LYS A 363 15.38 23.80 -0.52
C LYS A 363 15.21 25.07 0.31
N PRO A 364 16.08 26.09 0.13
CA PRO A 364 16.04 27.35 0.89
C PRO A 364 14.65 28.01 0.95
N GLY A 365 13.88 27.95 -0.16
CA GLY A 365 12.54 28.53 -0.24
C GLY A 365 11.49 27.84 0.64
N ASN A 366 11.68 26.57 0.98
CA ASN A 366 10.71 25.76 1.74
C ASN A 366 11.05 25.67 3.23
N ARG A 367 12.27 26.04 3.64
CA ARG A 367 12.78 25.85 5.01
C ARG A 367 11.86 26.43 6.08
N ALA A 368 11.31 27.62 5.88
CA ALA A 368 10.45 28.26 6.86
C ALA A 368 9.14 27.49 7.08
N ILE A 369 8.54 26.96 6.02
CA ILE A 369 7.29 26.18 6.08
C ILE A 369 7.55 24.84 6.77
N VAL A 370 8.64 24.17 6.40
CA VAL A 370 8.99 22.85 6.97
C VAL A 370 9.37 22.99 8.44
N GLN A 371 10.10 24.03 8.81
CA GLN A 371 10.38 24.37 10.21
C GLN A 371 9.08 24.54 11.01
N MET A 372 8.10 25.28 10.46
CA MET A 372 6.79 25.44 11.10
C MET A 372 6.06 24.11 11.29
N TYR A 373 6.12 23.17 10.33
CA TYR A 373 5.53 21.84 10.51
C TYR A 373 6.21 21.04 11.62
N CYS A 374 7.54 21.11 11.72
CA CYS A 374 8.25 20.45 12.82
C CYS A 374 7.82 21.03 14.18
N ASP A 375 7.79 22.35 14.29
CA ASP A 375 7.45 23.04 15.54
C ASP A 375 6.00 22.77 15.94
N LEU A 376 5.06 22.75 14.99
CA LEU A 376 3.66 22.41 15.22
C LEU A 376 3.46 20.99 15.79
N LEU A 377 4.29 20.03 15.37
CA LEU A 377 4.21 18.64 15.84
C LEU A 377 4.88 18.44 17.20
N GLU A 378 5.86 19.28 17.53
CA GLU A 378 6.62 19.24 18.79
C GLU A 378 5.94 20.04 19.92
N GLU A 379 5.34 21.19 19.60
CA GLU A 379 4.74 22.13 20.56
C GLU A 379 3.74 21.49 21.55
N PRO A 380 2.83 20.58 21.13
CA PRO A 380 1.90 19.95 22.06
C PRO A 380 2.56 19.11 23.16
N GLY A 381 3.86 18.79 23.04
CA GLY A 381 4.58 17.94 23.99
C GLY A 381 3.92 16.57 24.14
N ASP A 382 3.44 16.26 25.34
CA ASP A 382 2.76 15.01 25.68
C ASP A 382 1.23 15.11 25.71
N ALA A 383 0.66 16.25 25.31
CA ALA A 383 -0.78 16.42 25.23
C ALA A 383 -1.39 15.43 24.23
N PHE A 384 -2.40 14.67 24.64
CA PHE A 384 -3.12 13.73 23.80
C PHE A 384 -4.54 13.55 24.31
N ASP A 385 -5.52 13.79 23.45
CA ASP A 385 -6.93 13.59 23.76
C ASP A 385 -7.42 12.26 23.14
N PRO A 386 -7.67 11.21 23.95
CA PRO A 386 -8.12 9.92 23.46
C PRO A 386 -9.54 9.96 22.90
N VAL A 387 -10.37 10.93 23.28
CA VAL A 387 -11.73 11.11 22.74
C VAL A 387 -11.62 11.60 21.31
N LEU A 388 -10.83 12.65 21.06
CA LEU A 388 -10.58 13.15 19.70
C LEU A 388 -9.91 12.09 18.80
N PHE A 389 -9.03 11.25 19.35
CA PHE A 389 -8.46 10.11 18.61
C PHE A 389 -9.51 9.05 18.28
N ARG A 390 -10.44 8.75 19.20
CA ARG A 390 -11.56 7.86 18.91
C ARG A 390 -12.48 8.44 17.84
N GLU A 391 -12.78 9.73 17.89
CA GLU A 391 -13.57 10.38 16.84
C GLU A 391 -12.87 10.36 15.48
N PHE A 392 -11.55 10.54 15.46
CA PHE A 392 -10.74 10.36 14.25
C PHE A 392 -10.92 8.96 13.65
N ALA A 393 -10.82 7.93 14.48
CA ALA A 393 -10.96 6.54 14.06
C ALA A 393 -12.39 6.22 13.58
N GLU A 394 -13.42 6.55 14.36
CA GLU A 394 -14.82 6.33 13.98
C GLU A 394 -15.17 7.05 12.66
N PHE A 395 -14.74 8.30 12.50
CA PHE A 395 -14.94 9.06 11.26
C PHE A 395 -14.25 8.40 10.08
N THR A 396 -13.02 7.93 10.30
CA THR A 396 -12.22 7.25 9.27
C THR A 396 -12.87 5.92 8.89
N ASN A 397 -13.31 5.11 9.86
CA ASN A 397 -13.96 3.82 9.65
C ASN A 397 -15.29 3.95 8.90
N ASP A 398 -16.13 4.94 9.26
CA ASP A 398 -17.37 5.21 8.54
C ASP A 398 -17.10 5.56 7.06
N LEU A 399 -16.06 6.36 6.79
CA LEU A 399 -15.67 6.70 5.42
C LEU A 399 -15.06 5.51 4.68
N ASP A 400 -14.21 4.73 5.35
CA ASP A 400 -13.56 3.53 4.82
C ASP A 400 -14.60 2.53 4.33
N VAL A 401 -15.59 2.20 5.16
CA VAL A 401 -16.69 1.30 4.77
C VAL A 401 -17.51 1.88 3.61
N SER A 402 -17.92 3.16 3.72
CA SER A 402 -18.77 3.76 2.67
C SER A 402 -18.06 3.96 1.33
N ARG A 403 -16.72 3.90 1.30
CA ARG A 403 -15.89 4.11 0.10
C ARG A 403 -15.16 2.86 -0.37
N GLY A 404 -15.20 1.76 0.40
CA GLY A 404 -14.45 0.54 0.11
C GLY A 404 -12.93 0.70 0.25
N GLU A 405 -12.50 1.48 1.25
CA GLU A 405 -11.10 1.83 1.51
C GLU A 405 -10.69 1.39 2.93
N ARG A 406 -9.39 1.40 3.23
CA ARG A 406 -8.88 1.19 4.60
C ARG A 406 -7.64 2.06 4.87
N LEU A 407 -7.59 2.71 6.04
CA LEU A 407 -6.39 3.44 6.47
C LEU A 407 -5.17 2.52 6.56
N SER A 408 -5.33 1.26 7.01
CA SER A 408 -4.24 0.29 7.12
C SER A 408 -3.55 -0.01 5.80
N ASP A 409 -4.27 0.11 4.68
CA ASP A 409 -3.75 -0.18 3.36
C ASP A 409 -3.02 1.04 2.80
N ALA A 410 -3.53 2.25 3.08
CA ALA A 410 -2.96 3.51 2.60
C ALA A 410 -1.80 4.03 3.47
N ALA A 411 -1.81 3.77 4.78
CA ALA A 411 -0.81 4.21 5.75
C ALA A 411 -0.51 3.12 6.80
N PRO A 412 0.03 1.95 6.40
CA PRO A 412 0.26 0.82 7.30
C PRO A 412 1.20 1.15 8.47
N GLU A 413 2.23 1.95 8.23
CA GLU A 413 3.17 2.37 9.27
C GLU A 413 2.49 3.22 10.34
N LEU A 414 1.60 4.12 9.95
CA LEU A 414 0.87 4.98 10.89
C LEU A 414 0.03 4.12 11.84
N VAL A 415 -0.69 3.13 11.31
CA VAL A 415 -1.50 2.20 12.10
C VAL A 415 -0.64 1.32 13.01
N ALA A 416 0.52 0.86 12.53
CA ALA A 416 1.47 0.10 13.35
C ALA A 416 2.01 0.93 14.53
N LEU A 417 2.34 2.21 14.27
CA LEU A 417 2.82 3.12 15.29
C LEU A 417 1.76 3.45 16.36
N PHE A 418 0.47 3.46 16.01
CA PHE A 418 -0.59 3.58 17.02
C PHE A 418 -0.60 2.40 18.00
N ARG A 419 -0.47 1.17 17.49
CA ARG A 419 -0.34 -0.03 18.34
C ARG A 419 0.89 0.05 19.23
N PHE A 420 2.04 0.46 18.66
CA PHE A 420 3.28 0.64 19.41
C PHE A 420 3.16 1.71 20.51
N ALA A 421 2.40 2.78 20.26
CA ALA A 421 2.13 3.83 21.23
C ALA A 421 1.14 3.41 22.33
N GLY A 422 0.65 2.16 22.34
CA GLY A 422 -0.31 1.65 23.32
C GLY A 422 -1.75 2.08 23.05
N VAL A 423 -2.06 2.57 21.85
CA VAL A 423 -3.40 3.04 21.45
C VAL A 423 -3.83 2.32 20.17
N PRO A 424 -4.30 1.05 20.26
CA PRO A 424 -4.70 0.30 19.07
C PRO A 424 -5.87 0.99 18.34
N TRP A 425 -5.94 0.79 17.03
CA TRP A 425 -7.01 1.33 16.18
C TRP A 425 -8.36 0.68 16.53
N PRO A 426 -9.40 1.45 16.92
CA PRO A 426 -10.72 0.89 17.17
C PRO A 426 -11.47 0.64 15.85
N GLU A 427 -12.32 -0.39 15.83
CA GLU A 427 -13.18 -0.75 14.69
C GLU A 427 -14.58 -0.10 14.76
N ASP A 428 -14.82 0.74 15.78
CA ASP A 428 -16.10 1.39 16.01
C ASP A 428 -16.53 2.30 14.83
N ARG A 429 -17.84 2.41 14.64
CA ARG A 429 -18.50 3.24 13.61
C ARG A 429 -19.65 4.01 14.22
N ARG A 430 -19.90 5.23 13.72
CA ARG A 430 -20.91 6.13 14.30
C ARG A 430 -22.13 6.29 13.40
N HIS A 431 -21.94 6.43 12.09
CA HIS A 431 -23.01 6.83 11.17
C HIS A 431 -23.29 5.82 10.05
N VAL A 432 -22.43 4.84 9.82
CA VAL A 432 -22.71 3.75 8.89
C VAL A 432 -23.25 2.54 9.66
N PRO A 433 -24.57 2.27 9.59
CA PRO A 433 -25.11 1.06 10.19
C PRO A 433 -24.58 -0.17 9.44
N PRO A 434 -24.51 -1.33 10.09
CA PRO A 434 -24.17 -2.58 9.42
C PRO A 434 -25.09 -2.80 8.22
N ALA A 435 -24.55 -3.34 7.11
CA ALA A 435 -25.35 -3.52 5.90
C ALA A 435 -26.56 -4.42 6.16
N ARG A 436 -27.69 -4.17 5.48
CA ARG A 436 -28.88 -5.03 5.60
C ARG A 436 -28.74 -6.24 4.67
N SER A 437 -29.04 -7.40 5.22
CA SER A 437 -29.24 -8.65 4.48
C SER A 437 -30.25 -8.48 3.34
N SER A 438 -29.97 -9.12 2.20
CA SER A 438 -30.88 -9.33 1.09
C SER A 438 -31.97 -10.37 1.39
N PHE A 439 -31.81 -11.15 2.45
CA PHE A 439 -32.79 -12.10 2.95
C PHE A 439 -33.57 -11.53 4.14
N ASP A 440 -34.89 -11.67 4.11
CA ASP A 440 -35.74 -11.51 5.28
C ASP A 440 -35.82 -12.86 6.03
N SER A 441 -35.26 -12.90 7.23
CA SER A 441 -35.18 -14.14 8.03
C SER A 441 -36.56 -14.73 8.35
N ALA A 442 -37.60 -13.90 8.50
CA ALA A 442 -38.96 -14.37 8.74
C ALA A 442 -39.55 -15.09 7.51
N THR A 443 -39.38 -14.51 6.32
CA THR A 443 -39.78 -15.14 5.04
C THR A 443 -39.00 -16.43 4.78
N VAL A 444 -37.70 -16.47 5.07
CA VAL A 444 -36.90 -17.71 4.94
C VAL A 444 -37.44 -18.78 5.91
N LEU A 445 -37.70 -18.42 7.16
CA LEU A 445 -38.25 -19.31 8.18
C LEU A 445 -39.65 -19.87 7.82
N GLU A 446 -40.47 -19.08 7.12
CA GLU A 446 -41.78 -19.51 6.63
C GLU A 446 -41.65 -20.58 5.53
N ARG A 447 -40.66 -20.44 4.65
CA ARG A 447 -40.43 -21.32 3.48
C ARG A 447 -39.61 -22.57 3.79
N MET A 448 -38.91 -22.61 4.92
CA MET A 448 -38.06 -23.74 5.30
C MET A 448 -38.85 -25.04 5.44
N ASN A 449 -38.27 -26.13 4.91
CA ASN A 449 -38.76 -27.48 5.18
C ASN A 449 -38.56 -27.82 6.67
N ARG A 450 -39.67 -28.18 7.35
CA ARG A 450 -39.72 -28.48 8.79
C ARG A 450 -39.66 -29.98 9.13
N THR A 451 -39.47 -30.84 8.14
CA THR A 451 -39.19 -32.27 8.36
C THR A 451 -37.85 -32.42 9.08
N VAL A 452 -37.81 -33.26 10.12
CA VAL A 452 -36.62 -33.52 10.92
C VAL A 452 -36.41 -35.03 10.99
N SER A 453 -35.16 -35.46 10.80
CA SER A 453 -34.79 -36.86 10.94
C SER A 453 -34.92 -37.30 12.40
N PRO A 454 -35.43 -38.51 12.69
CA PRO A 454 -35.40 -39.06 14.04
C PRO A 454 -33.96 -39.26 14.58
N ASN A 455 -32.96 -39.28 13.69
CA ASN A 455 -31.54 -39.43 14.04
C ASN A 455 -30.80 -38.09 14.20
N ASP A 456 -31.49 -36.95 14.07
CA ASP A 456 -30.86 -35.64 14.23
C ASP A 456 -30.54 -35.36 15.71
N ALA A 457 -29.27 -35.57 16.08
CA ALA A 457 -28.78 -35.38 17.44
C ALA A 457 -28.85 -33.91 17.87
N ILE A 458 -28.67 -32.96 16.95
CA ILE A 458 -28.76 -31.52 17.25
C ILE A 458 -30.20 -31.16 17.64
N PHE A 459 -31.19 -31.67 16.90
CA PHE A 459 -32.59 -31.45 17.25
C PHE A 459 -32.98 -32.13 18.56
N ALA A 460 -32.50 -33.36 18.79
CA ALA A 460 -32.79 -34.13 20.00
C ALA A 460 -32.24 -33.47 21.28
N VAL A 461 -31.05 -32.86 21.21
CA VAL A 461 -30.40 -32.19 22.35
C VAL A 461 -31.02 -30.81 22.63
N VAL A 462 -31.35 -30.03 21.61
CA VAL A 462 -31.82 -28.65 21.82
C VAL A 462 -33.29 -28.59 22.25
N GLY A 463 -34.15 -29.49 21.75
CA GLY A 463 -35.56 -29.64 22.18
C GLY A 463 -36.51 -28.45 21.91
N ALA A 464 -35.98 -27.26 21.61
CA ALA A 464 -36.71 -26.04 21.32
C ALA A 464 -36.82 -25.82 19.81
N LYS A 465 -38.01 -26.10 19.25
CA LYS A 465 -38.31 -25.94 17.81
C LYS A 465 -38.03 -24.52 17.31
N GLU A 466 -38.28 -23.52 18.15
CA GLU A 466 -38.10 -22.11 17.86
C GLU A 466 -36.64 -21.77 17.55
N TRP A 467 -35.69 -22.32 18.32
CA TRP A 467 -34.26 -22.08 18.11
C TRP A 467 -33.72 -22.85 16.89
N TYR A 468 -34.07 -24.14 16.78
CA TYR A 468 -33.53 -25.01 15.73
C TYR A 468 -33.88 -24.48 14.33
N PHE A 469 -35.14 -24.08 14.12
CA PHE A 469 -35.55 -23.49 12.84
C PHE A 469 -35.21 -21.99 12.73
N GLY A 470 -35.24 -21.23 13.82
CA GLY A 470 -35.04 -19.78 13.80
C GLY A 470 -33.59 -19.31 13.66
N SER A 471 -32.62 -20.11 14.09
CA SER A 471 -31.20 -19.71 14.10
C SER A 471 -30.58 -19.58 12.70
N ALA A 472 -30.74 -20.59 11.83
CA ALA A 472 -30.10 -20.60 10.51
C ALA A 472 -30.52 -19.43 9.58
N PRO A 473 -31.80 -19.01 9.49
CA PRO A 473 -32.21 -17.82 8.73
C PRO A 473 -31.58 -16.52 9.22
N LEU A 474 -31.39 -16.40 10.53
CA LEU A 474 -30.78 -15.24 11.15
C LEU A 474 -29.28 -15.17 10.89
N GLN A 475 -28.63 -16.33 10.92
CA GLN A 475 -27.21 -16.55 10.62
C GLN A 475 -26.89 -16.28 9.14
N LEU A 476 -27.69 -16.81 8.21
CA LEU A 476 -27.53 -16.51 6.78
C LEU A 476 -27.71 -15.03 6.47
N ALA A 477 -28.66 -14.37 7.15
CA ALA A 477 -28.85 -12.93 6.99
C ALA A 477 -27.65 -12.12 7.50
N GLU A 478 -27.02 -12.55 8.59
CA GLU A 478 -25.81 -11.90 9.11
C GLU A 478 -24.60 -12.11 8.18
N ILE A 479 -24.40 -13.33 7.66
CA ILE A 479 -23.36 -13.60 6.64
C ILE A 479 -23.58 -12.72 5.40
N ASP A 480 -24.81 -12.68 4.88
CA ASP A 480 -25.14 -11.89 3.70
C ASP A 480 -24.96 -10.39 3.92
N ALA A 481 -25.38 -9.89 5.09
CA ALA A 481 -25.14 -8.51 5.52
C ALA A 481 -23.65 -8.19 5.53
N LEU A 482 -22.83 -9.00 6.19
CA LEU A 482 -21.38 -8.78 6.29
C LEU A 482 -20.69 -8.83 4.93
N LEU A 483 -21.08 -9.75 4.05
CA LEU A 483 -20.59 -9.79 2.67
C LEU A 483 -20.90 -8.48 1.93
N ARG A 484 -22.15 -8.00 2.01
CA ARG A 484 -22.58 -6.76 1.36
C ARG A 484 -21.91 -5.52 1.94
N GLU A 485 -21.68 -5.50 3.25
CA GLU A 485 -20.93 -4.45 3.93
C GLU A 485 -19.50 -4.32 3.39
N HIS A 486 -18.88 -5.44 3.01
CA HIS A 486 -17.51 -5.50 2.51
C HIS A 486 -17.46 -5.54 0.97
N GLY A 487 -18.46 -4.99 0.29
CA GLY A 487 -18.46 -4.81 -1.17
C GLY A 487 -18.72 -6.06 -2.01
N HIS A 488 -19.06 -7.20 -1.39
CA HIS A 488 -19.49 -8.40 -2.10
C HIS A 488 -20.99 -8.31 -2.47
N ALA A 489 -21.43 -9.05 -3.49
CA ALA A 489 -22.84 -9.02 -3.94
C ALA A 489 -23.84 -9.63 -2.93
N GLY A 490 -23.34 -10.22 -1.83
CA GLY A 490 -24.09 -11.10 -0.94
C GLY A 490 -24.18 -12.53 -1.49
N LEU A 491 -25.01 -13.37 -0.86
CA LEU A 491 -25.31 -14.73 -1.30
C LEU A 491 -26.47 -14.76 -2.32
N ALA A 492 -27.29 -13.71 -2.38
CA ALA A 492 -28.38 -13.63 -3.34
C ALA A 492 -27.86 -13.70 -4.79
N GLY A 493 -28.46 -14.59 -5.61
CA GLY A 493 -28.04 -14.82 -6.99
C GLY A 493 -26.91 -15.85 -7.16
N SER A 494 -26.45 -16.49 -6.07
CA SER A 494 -25.54 -17.64 -6.16
C SER A 494 -26.16 -18.75 -7.02
N ARG A 495 -25.33 -19.37 -7.87
CA ARG A 495 -25.71 -20.51 -8.72
C ARG A 495 -25.45 -21.84 -8.00
N ALA A 496 -24.37 -21.91 -7.23
CA ALA A 496 -23.97 -23.11 -6.50
C ALA A 496 -23.38 -22.75 -5.13
N VAL A 497 -23.88 -23.36 -4.05
CA VAL A 497 -23.41 -23.14 -2.68
C VAL A 497 -23.30 -24.47 -1.93
N ALA A 498 -22.43 -24.56 -0.94
CA ALA A 498 -22.32 -25.74 -0.08
C ALA A 498 -22.56 -25.41 1.40
N ASP A 499 -23.36 -26.27 2.06
CA ASP A 499 -23.41 -26.40 3.51
C ASP A 499 -22.42 -27.49 3.91
N TYR A 500 -21.30 -27.09 4.52
CA TYR A 500 -20.19 -27.97 4.87
C TYR A 500 -20.26 -28.37 6.35
N ALA A 501 -20.20 -29.68 6.63
CA ALA A 501 -20.69 -30.30 7.86
C ALA A 501 -22.19 -30.03 8.09
N SER A 502 -23.00 -30.38 7.08
CA SER A 502 -24.42 -30.07 7.04
C SER A 502 -25.25 -30.77 8.12
N HIS A 503 -24.75 -31.88 8.66
CA HIS A 503 -25.51 -32.84 9.47
C HIS A 503 -26.87 -33.15 8.81
N TYR A 504 -27.95 -33.28 9.59
CA TYR A 504 -29.32 -33.43 9.08
C TYR A 504 -29.95 -32.11 8.58
N GLY A 505 -29.13 -31.14 8.18
CA GLY A 505 -29.51 -30.04 7.29
C GLY A 505 -30.15 -28.82 7.94
N ARG A 506 -29.74 -28.44 9.16
CA ARG A 506 -30.24 -27.20 9.83
C ARG A 506 -29.96 -25.95 8.99
N THR A 507 -28.74 -25.82 8.45
CA THR A 507 -28.35 -24.71 7.58
C THR A 507 -28.78 -24.97 6.13
N THR A 508 -28.63 -26.20 5.65
CA THR A 508 -29.05 -26.65 4.30
C THR A 508 -30.48 -26.23 3.97
N ARG A 509 -31.46 -26.46 4.87
CA ARG A 509 -32.87 -26.09 4.63
C ARG A 509 -33.07 -24.57 4.54
N ALA A 510 -32.27 -23.78 5.28
CA ALA A 510 -32.32 -22.33 5.23
C ALA A 510 -31.70 -21.81 3.92
N LEU A 511 -30.60 -22.41 3.46
CA LEU A 511 -30.01 -22.13 2.13
C LEU A 511 -30.98 -22.48 1.00
N ARG A 512 -31.65 -23.64 1.04
CA ARG A 512 -32.69 -24.02 0.06
C ARG A 512 -33.86 -23.04 0.03
N ALA A 513 -34.30 -22.56 1.19
CA ALA A 513 -35.39 -21.59 1.31
C ALA A 513 -34.99 -20.17 0.85
N ALA A 514 -33.76 -19.76 1.13
CA ALA A 514 -33.21 -18.44 0.76
C ALA A 514 -32.80 -18.37 -0.72
N LEU A 515 -32.34 -19.49 -1.29
CA LEU A 515 -31.77 -19.59 -2.64
C LEU A 515 -32.49 -20.68 -3.47
N PRO A 516 -33.77 -20.49 -3.84
CA PRO A 516 -34.56 -21.53 -4.49
C PRO A 516 -34.03 -21.96 -5.86
N GLY A 517 -33.28 -21.09 -6.55
CA GLY A 517 -32.67 -21.36 -7.85
C GLY A 517 -31.22 -21.87 -7.82
N ALA A 518 -30.59 -21.95 -6.64
CA ALA A 518 -29.21 -22.40 -6.50
C ALA A 518 -29.12 -23.92 -6.34
N ALA A 519 -28.05 -24.52 -6.86
CA ALA A 519 -27.61 -25.85 -6.45
C ALA A 519 -27.04 -25.76 -5.02
N VAL A 520 -27.69 -26.41 -4.06
CA VAL A 520 -27.24 -26.42 -2.65
C VAL A 520 -26.69 -27.81 -2.36
N TYR A 521 -25.39 -27.90 -2.11
CA TYR A 521 -24.70 -29.13 -1.73
C TYR A 521 -24.76 -29.32 -0.21
N ALA A 522 -25.19 -30.49 0.25
CA ALA A 522 -25.09 -30.91 1.64
C ALA A 522 -23.87 -31.80 1.77
N CYS A 523 -22.83 -31.32 2.45
CA CYS A 523 -21.55 -32.00 2.60
C CYS A 523 -21.39 -32.48 4.04
N ASP A 524 -21.30 -33.79 4.26
CA ASP A 524 -21.06 -34.36 5.59
C ASP A 524 -20.37 -35.73 5.49
N ILE A 525 -19.78 -36.17 6.61
CA ILE A 525 -19.19 -37.50 6.74
C ILE A 525 -20.24 -38.57 7.03
N ASP A 526 -21.38 -38.21 7.63
CA ASP A 526 -22.48 -39.13 7.88
C ASP A 526 -23.30 -39.36 6.59
N PRO A 527 -23.22 -40.54 5.96
CA PRO A 527 -23.94 -40.82 4.72
C PRO A 527 -25.46 -40.85 4.90
N ASP A 528 -25.97 -41.11 6.11
CA ASP A 528 -27.40 -41.11 6.40
C ASP A 528 -27.93 -39.68 6.51
N ALA A 529 -27.14 -38.77 7.09
CA ALA A 529 -27.46 -37.35 7.16
C ALA A 529 -27.46 -36.69 5.77
N VAL A 530 -26.45 -37.00 4.94
CA VAL A 530 -26.38 -36.54 3.54
C VAL A 530 -27.57 -37.06 2.73
N ARG A 531 -27.92 -38.34 2.88
CA ARG A 531 -29.08 -38.95 2.20
C ARG A 531 -30.39 -38.29 2.62
N PHE A 532 -30.58 -38.03 3.91
CA PHE A 532 -31.74 -37.29 4.40
C PHE A 532 -31.83 -35.89 3.78
N CYS A 533 -30.72 -35.15 3.72
CA CYS A 533 -30.70 -33.82 3.10
C CYS A 533 -31.05 -33.87 1.60
N ALA A 534 -30.63 -34.90 0.89
CA ALA A 534 -30.98 -35.09 -0.51
C ALA A 534 -32.48 -35.43 -0.69
N ASP A 535 -32.95 -36.47 0.01
CA ASP A 535 -34.30 -37.02 -0.17
C ASP A 535 -35.39 -36.07 0.35
N GLU A 536 -35.18 -35.44 1.51
CA GLU A 536 -36.21 -34.63 2.18
C GLU A 536 -36.05 -33.12 1.92
N LEU A 537 -34.82 -32.61 1.77
CA LEU A 537 -34.56 -31.17 1.62
C LEU A 537 -34.26 -30.76 0.17
N GLY A 538 -34.08 -31.73 -0.73
CA GLY A 538 -33.76 -31.48 -2.14
C GLY A 538 -32.37 -30.86 -2.33
N ALA A 539 -31.41 -31.20 -1.47
CA ALA A 539 -30.00 -30.83 -1.61
C ALA A 539 -29.23 -31.84 -2.50
N LEU A 540 -28.07 -31.43 -3.00
CA LEU A 540 -27.15 -32.32 -3.73
C LEU A 540 -26.23 -33.02 -2.73
N PRO A 541 -26.14 -34.37 -2.74
CA PRO A 541 -25.39 -35.10 -1.73
C PRO A 541 -23.89 -35.08 -2.01
N VAL A 542 -23.08 -34.78 -0.99
CA VAL A 542 -21.61 -34.91 -1.02
C VAL A 542 -21.17 -35.61 0.27
N ILE A 543 -20.69 -36.84 0.14
CA ILE A 543 -20.11 -37.57 1.28
C ILE A 543 -18.63 -37.22 1.36
N THR A 544 -18.22 -36.64 2.48
CA THR A 544 -16.81 -36.29 2.76
C THR A 544 -16.18 -37.31 3.71
N GLY A 545 -14.86 -37.41 3.73
CA GLY A 545 -14.07 -38.10 4.75
C GLY A 545 -13.46 -37.13 5.75
N TRP A 546 -12.68 -37.68 6.70
CA TRP A 546 -11.89 -36.89 7.67
C TRP A 546 -10.71 -36.14 7.02
N ARG A 547 -10.42 -36.44 5.75
CA ARG A 547 -9.36 -35.84 4.93
C ARG A 547 -9.96 -35.22 3.66
N PRO A 548 -10.67 -34.09 3.80
CA PRO A 548 -11.43 -33.54 2.70
C PRO A 548 -10.57 -33.04 1.52
N ASP A 549 -9.30 -32.78 1.73
CA ASP A 549 -8.36 -32.45 0.66
C ASP A 549 -7.99 -33.65 -0.24
N GLU A 550 -8.35 -34.87 0.17
CA GLU A 550 -8.17 -36.12 -0.59
C GLU A 550 -9.49 -36.59 -1.25
N ASP A 551 -10.62 -35.96 -0.92
CA ASP A 551 -11.94 -36.32 -1.41
C ASP A 551 -12.28 -35.70 -2.77
N ARG A 552 -13.23 -36.32 -3.47
CA ARG A 552 -13.80 -35.75 -4.69
C ARG A 552 -14.92 -34.77 -4.35
N LEU A 553 -14.58 -33.50 -4.27
CA LEU A 553 -15.49 -32.40 -3.89
C LEU A 553 -16.01 -31.60 -5.11
N PRO A 554 -17.18 -30.95 -4.99
CA PRO A 554 -17.69 -30.07 -6.05
C PRO A 554 -16.80 -28.83 -6.23
N ALA A 555 -16.59 -28.42 -7.48
CA ALA A 555 -15.84 -27.22 -7.84
C ALA A 555 -16.77 -26.09 -8.33
N ASP A 556 -16.18 -24.91 -8.53
CA ASP A 556 -16.85 -23.71 -9.05
C ASP A 556 -18.02 -23.18 -8.19
N LEU A 557 -17.95 -23.38 -6.87
CA LEU A 557 -18.94 -22.86 -5.93
C LEU A 557 -18.84 -21.35 -5.75
N ASP A 558 -19.99 -20.69 -5.65
CA ASP A 558 -20.10 -19.26 -5.32
C ASP A 558 -19.89 -19.00 -3.82
N ALA A 559 -20.39 -19.91 -2.97
CA ALA A 559 -20.25 -19.78 -1.53
C ALA A 559 -20.16 -21.12 -0.78
N ILE A 560 -19.45 -21.13 0.35
CA ILE A 560 -19.42 -22.23 1.32
C ILE A 560 -19.83 -21.68 2.69
N THR A 561 -20.76 -22.33 3.37
CA THR A 561 -21.08 -22.07 4.78
C THR A 561 -20.68 -23.26 5.63
N CYS A 562 -19.93 -23.04 6.70
CA CYS A 562 -19.51 -24.11 7.61
C CYS A 562 -19.71 -23.69 9.06
N ILE A 563 -20.78 -24.20 9.69
CA ILE A 563 -21.13 -23.82 11.06
C ILE A 563 -20.75 -24.95 12.01
N SER A 564 -19.91 -24.64 12.99
CA SER A 564 -19.47 -25.50 14.10
C SER A 564 -18.45 -26.61 13.79
N LEU A 565 -18.08 -26.91 12.55
CA LEU A 565 -17.05 -27.94 12.32
C LEU A 565 -15.67 -27.52 12.87
N LEU A 566 -15.24 -26.31 12.52
CA LEU A 566 -13.91 -25.81 12.90
C LEU A 566 -13.84 -25.44 14.39
N THR A 567 -14.96 -25.28 15.08
CA THR A 567 -14.97 -25.17 16.57
C THR A 567 -14.69 -26.48 17.28
N HIS A 568 -14.66 -27.61 16.58
CA HIS A 568 -14.59 -28.95 17.16
C HIS A 568 -13.47 -29.82 16.60
N THR A 569 -12.62 -29.31 15.72
CA THR A 569 -11.63 -30.13 15.01
C THR A 569 -10.21 -29.62 15.22
N THR A 570 -9.24 -30.50 15.05
CA THR A 570 -7.82 -30.19 15.20
C THR A 570 -7.31 -29.22 14.13
N LEU A 571 -6.18 -28.56 14.38
CA LEU A 571 -5.56 -27.64 13.42
C LEU A 571 -5.15 -28.33 12.10
N ASP A 572 -4.80 -29.63 12.14
CA ASP A 572 -4.53 -30.38 10.91
C ASP A 572 -5.78 -30.49 10.04
N HIS A 573 -6.92 -30.82 10.67
CA HIS A 573 -8.19 -30.88 9.97
C HIS A 573 -8.62 -29.51 9.44
N TRP A 574 -8.41 -28.41 10.19
CA TRP A 574 -8.60 -27.05 9.69
C TRP A 574 -7.84 -26.82 8.38
N ARG A 575 -6.54 -27.09 8.37
CA ARG A 575 -5.67 -26.85 7.20
C ARG A 575 -6.13 -27.63 5.97
N ARG A 576 -6.54 -28.89 6.16
CA ARG A 576 -7.10 -29.73 5.10
C ARG A 576 -8.40 -29.17 4.55
N THR A 577 -9.32 -28.83 5.45
CA THR A 577 -10.63 -28.27 5.12
C THR A 577 -10.52 -26.92 4.41
N LEU A 578 -9.65 -26.02 4.85
CA LEU A 578 -9.43 -24.73 4.19
C LEU A 578 -8.85 -24.89 2.77
N ARG A 579 -7.92 -25.84 2.55
CA ARG A 579 -7.42 -26.17 1.19
C ARG A 579 -8.51 -26.75 0.31
N ALA A 580 -9.33 -27.64 0.84
CA ALA A 580 -10.48 -28.19 0.14
C ALA A 580 -11.44 -27.07 -0.29
N TRP A 581 -11.78 -26.14 0.62
CA TRP A 581 -12.63 -25.00 0.29
C TRP A 581 -12.04 -24.08 -0.77
N HIS A 582 -10.72 -23.81 -0.75
CA HIS A 582 -10.07 -23.07 -1.84
C HIS A 582 -10.30 -23.75 -3.19
N ALA A 583 -10.15 -25.08 -3.26
CA ALA A 583 -10.35 -25.84 -4.50
C ALA A 583 -11.82 -25.87 -4.95
N MET A 584 -12.76 -25.90 -4.00
CA MET A 584 -14.20 -25.91 -4.26
C MET A 584 -14.72 -24.55 -4.77
N LEU A 585 -14.20 -23.43 -4.27
CA LEU A 585 -14.65 -22.08 -4.62
C LEU A 585 -14.15 -21.66 -6.00
N ARG A 586 -14.98 -20.99 -6.80
CA ARG A 586 -14.50 -20.27 -7.99
C ARG A 586 -13.68 -19.02 -7.60
N PRO A 587 -12.87 -18.43 -8.50
CA PRO A 587 -12.31 -17.10 -8.28
C PRO A 587 -13.39 -16.08 -7.90
N GLY A 588 -13.16 -15.33 -6.83
CA GLY A 588 -14.12 -14.41 -6.22
C GLY A 588 -15.21 -15.08 -5.35
N GLY A 589 -15.27 -16.42 -5.28
CA GLY A 589 -16.17 -17.16 -4.40
C GLY A 589 -15.81 -17.00 -2.93
N VAL A 590 -16.80 -17.14 -2.04
CA VAL A 590 -16.67 -16.78 -0.61
C VAL A 590 -16.89 -17.96 0.32
N VAL A 591 -16.26 -17.94 1.48
CA VAL A 591 -16.52 -18.89 2.58
C VAL A 591 -16.84 -18.14 3.86
N ALA A 592 -17.85 -18.63 4.57
CA ALA A 592 -18.22 -18.18 5.91
C ALA A 592 -18.16 -19.38 6.86
N PHE A 593 -17.34 -19.30 7.90
CA PHE A 593 -17.23 -20.37 8.88
C PHE A 593 -17.10 -19.84 10.31
N THR A 594 -17.53 -20.64 11.27
CA THR A 594 -17.42 -20.29 12.69
C THR A 594 -16.21 -20.92 13.36
N TYR A 595 -15.67 -20.20 14.34
CA TYR A 595 -14.58 -20.61 15.23
C TYR A 595 -14.83 -20.09 16.65
N LEU A 596 -14.02 -20.51 17.63
CA LEU A 596 -14.02 -19.93 18.97
C LEU A 596 -12.75 -19.10 19.14
N SER A 597 -12.90 -17.80 19.35
CA SER A 597 -11.78 -16.88 19.59
C SER A 597 -11.23 -16.99 21.01
N GLU A 598 -10.10 -16.35 21.25
CA GLU A 598 -9.51 -16.17 22.58
C GLU A 598 -10.49 -15.53 23.59
N GLN A 599 -11.48 -14.76 23.11
CA GLN A 599 -12.50 -14.14 23.95
C GLN A 599 -13.49 -15.16 24.56
N ARG A 600 -13.57 -16.37 23.97
CA ARG A 600 -14.46 -17.45 24.42
C ARG A 600 -13.81 -18.38 25.45
N ILE A 601 -12.52 -18.22 25.71
CA ILE A 601 -11.80 -19.05 26.69
C ILE A 601 -12.35 -18.81 28.09
N GLU A 602 -12.46 -17.56 28.54
CA GLU A 602 -12.95 -17.25 29.89
C GLU A 602 -14.40 -17.76 30.13
N PRO A 603 -15.37 -17.54 29.22
CA PRO A 603 -16.68 -18.19 29.29
C PRO A 603 -16.62 -19.72 29.37
N TRP A 604 -15.68 -20.36 28.68
CA TRP A 604 -15.51 -21.81 28.73
C TRP A 604 -14.94 -22.29 30.07
N LEU A 605 -13.87 -21.66 30.56
CA LEU A 605 -13.25 -21.96 31.85
C LEU A 605 -14.21 -21.77 33.03
N THR A 606 -15.09 -20.78 32.95
CA THR A 606 -16.11 -20.49 33.97
C THR A 606 -17.34 -21.40 33.88
N GLY A 607 -17.37 -22.32 32.90
CA GLY A 607 -18.47 -23.28 32.72
C GLY A 607 -19.69 -22.73 31.98
N ALA A 608 -19.65 -21.48 31.49
CA ALA A 608 -20.75 -20.90 30.70
C ALA A 608 -20.94 -21.61 29.34
N MET A 609 -19.95 -22.40 28.90
CA MET A 609 -19.98 -23.19 27.67
C MET A 609 -20.07 -24.72 27.90
N ALA A 610 -20.64 -25.17 29.03
CA ALA A 610 -20.73 -26.59 29.38
C ALA A 610 -21.45 -27.50 28.34
N HIS A 611 -22.19 -26.91 27.39
CA HIS A 611 -22.82 -27.64 26.29
C HIS A 611 -21.83 -28.13 25.21
N TYR A 612 -20.59 -27.63 25.20
CA TYR A 612 -19.48 -28.13 24.36
C TYR A 612 -18.75 -29.34 24.97
N GLY A 613 -19.26 -29.89 26.08
CA GLY A 613 -18.65 -30.96 26.85
C GLY A 613 -17.97 -30.45 28.13
N THR A 614 -17.68 -31.39 29.04
CA THR A 614 -16.95 -31.13 30.27
C THR A 614 -15.54 -31.70 30.17
N TYR A 615 -14.55 -30.86 30.42
CA TYR A 615 -13.13 -31.21 30.29
C TYR A 615 -12.44 -31.12 31.66
N PRO A 616 -11.42 -31.95 31.93
CA PRO A 616 -10.63 -31.85 33.15
C PRO A 616 -9.94 -30.49 33.27
N PRO A 617 -9.83 -29.91 34.50
CA PRO A 617 -9.20 -28.60 34.70
C PRO A 617 -7.77 -28.51 34.15
N GLU A 618 -7.00 -29.59 34.21
CA GLU A 618 -5.66 -29.66 33.63
C GLU A 618 -5.65 -29.50 32.10
N GLU A 619 -6.65 -30.06 31.41
CA GLU A 619 -6.79 -29.99 29.96
C GLU A 619 -7.28 -28.59 29.55
N CYS A 620 -8.21 -28.02 30.31
CA CYS A 620 -8.63 -26.63 30.15
C CYS A 620 -7.46 -25.64 30.25
N ALA A 621 -6.60 -25.80 31.26
CA ALA A 621 -5.41 -24.98 31.45
C ALA A 621 -4.35 -25.20 30.36
N ALA A 622 -4.30 -26.40 29.76
CA ALA A 622 -3.43 -26.69 28.63
C ALA A 622 -3.93 -25.99 27.35
N VAL A 623 -5.23 -26.02 27.07
CA VAL A 623 -5.84 -25.32 25.94
C VAL A 623 -5.68 -23.82 26.06
N GLU A 624 -5.96 -23.22 27.22
CA GLU A 624 -5.76 -21.78 27.46
C GLU A 624 -4.31 -21.35 27.15
N ARG A 625 -3.35 -22.15 27.60
CA ARG A 625 -1.93 -21.90 27.37
C ARG A 625 -1.57 -22.05 25.89
N ALA A 626 -2.06 -23.08 25.22
CA ALA A 626 -1.83 -23.30 23.80
C ALA A 626 -2.40 -22.15 22.93
N VAL A 627 -3.59 -21.64 23.25
CA VAL A 627 -4.13 -20.47 22.52
C VAL A 627 -3.27 -19.23 22.74
N ARG A 628 -2.78 -19.02 23.97
CA ARG A 628 -1.92 -17.89 24.31
C ARG A 628 -0.54 -17.95 23.63
N ASP A 629 0.06 -19.13 23.61
CA ASP A 629 1.46 -19.33 23.22
C ASP A 629 1.62 -19.70 21.73
N GLU A 630 0.62 -20.35 21.14
CA GLU A 630 0.62 -20.90 19.78
C GLU A 630 -0.50 -20.33 18.90
N GLY A 631 -1.46 -19.61 19.49
CA GLY A 631 -2.62 -19.07 18.77
C GLY A 631 -3.72 -20.09 18.49
N PHE A 632 -3.56 -21.36 18.90
CA PHE A 632 -4.56 -22.42 18.72
C PHE A 632 -4.50 -23.41 19.88
N GLY A 633 -5.66 -23.86 20.37
CA GLY A 633 -5.75 -24.88 21.41
C GLY A 633 -6.90 -25.84 21.15
N PHE A 634 -6.71 -27.12 21.45
CA PHE A 634 -7.69 -28.18 21.23
C PHE A 634 -7.71 -29.17 22.40
N ALA A 635 -8.90 -29.58 22.81
CA ALA A 635 -9.14 -30.64 23.78
C ALA A 635 -10.10 -31.67 23.18
N ALA A 636 -9.77 -32.95 23.25
CA ALA A 636 -10.56 -34.01 22.62
C ALA A 636 -11.73 -34.43 23.53
N ILE A 637 -12.86 -34.82 22.94
CA ILE A 637 -13.93 -35.48 23.70
C ILE A 637 -13.65 -36.99 23.70
N PRO A 638 -13.56 -37.65 24.86
CA PRO A 638 -13.43 -39.11 24.93
C PRO A 638 -14.61 -39.80 24.22
N ASP A 639 -14.33 -40.84 23.41
CA ASP A 639 -15.31 -41.62 22.63
C ASP A 639 -16.08 -40.85 21.53
N ALA A 640 -15.47 -39.82 20.93
CA ALA A 640 -16.01 -39.15 19.75
C ALA A 640 -16.01 -40.04 18.47
N TYR A 641 -16.54 -39.54 17.36
CA TYR A 641 -16.78 -40.29 16.11
C TYR A 641 -15.56 -41.13 15.61
N GLY A 642 -15.57 -42.44 15.90
CA GLY A 642 -14.62 -43.42 15.34
C GLY A 642 -13.31 -43.60 16.12
N ASP A 643 -12.38 -44.37 15.55
CA ASP A 643 -11.07 -44.72 16.15
C ASP A 643 -10.02 -43.57 16.15
N GLU A 644 -10.39 -42.36 15.72
CA GLU A 644 -9.50 -41.19 15.67
C GLU A 644 -9.93 -40.10 16.67
N SER A 645 -9.01 -39.64 17.52
CA SER A 645 -9.20 -38.57 18.52
C SER A 645 -9.25 -37.16 17.91
N SER A 646 -10.03 -36.99 16.83
CA SER A 646 -9.99 -35.82 15.94
C SER A 646 -11.13 -34.81 16.17
N TYR A 647 -12.02 -35.08 17.13
CA TYR A 647 -13.19 -34.25 17.44
C TYR A 647 -13.24 -33.88 18.94
N GLY A 648 -13.54 -32.63 19.24
CA GLY A 648 -13.35 -32.04 20.57
C GLY A 648 -13.84 -30.59 20.67
N ILE A 649 -13.13 -29.72 21.37
CA ILE A 649 -13.32 -28.27 21.37
C ILE A 649 -12.03 -27.58 20.93
N ALA A 650 -12.14 -26.62 20.03
CA ALA A 650 -11.02 -25.88 19.44
C ALA A 650 -11.18 -24.37 19.58
N PHE A 651 -10.10 -23.70 19.97
CA PHE A 651 -10.01 -22.24 20.05
C PHE A 651 -8.86 -21.75 19.17
N ALA A 652 -9.03 -20.60 18.51
CA ALA A 652 -8.02 -19.99 17.65
C ALA A 652 -8.04 -18.47 17.80
N THR A 653 -6.87 -17.83 17.88
CA THR A 653 -6.80 -16.36 17.89
C THR A 653 -7.19 -15.76 16.55
N ALA A 654 -7.62 -14.50 16.52
CA ALA A 654 -7.93 -13.83 15.26
C ALA A 654 -6.74 -13.86 14.27
N ASP A 655 -5.51 -13.69 14.78
CA ASP A 655 -4.29 -13.77 13.98
C ASP A 655 -4.03 -15.20 13.46
N ALA A 656 -4.31 -16.23 14.26
CA ALA A 656 -4.21 -17.61 13.80
C ALA A 656 -5.19 -17.91 12.67
N VAL A 657 -6.43 -17.45 12.77
CA VAL A 657 -7.43 -17.60 11.70
C VAL A 657 -6.97 -16.89 10.42
N ARG A 658 -6.46 -15.65 10.51
CA ARG A 658 -5.91 -14.92 9.36
C ARG A 658 -4.75 -15.66 8.70
N ARG A 659 -3.83 -16.20 9.51
CA ARG A 659 -2.69 -17.00 9.05
C ARG A 659 -3.12 -18.25 8.29
N GLU A 660 -4.03 -19.04 8.86
CA GLU A 660 -4.45 -20.31 8.23
C GLU A 660 -5.29 -20.07 6.96
N LEU A 661 -6.09 -19.00 6.92
CA LEU A 661 -6.79 -18.56 5.70
C LEU A 661 -5.82 -18.14 4.59
N ALA A 662 -4.84 -17.31 4.92
CA ALA A 662 -3.82 -16.87 3.97
C ALA A 662 -2.99 -18.06 3.45
N ALA A 663 -2.64 -19.01 4.31
CA ALA A 663 -1.94 -20.24 3.94
C ALA A 663 -2.75 -21.12 2.97
N ALA A 664 -4.07 -21.16 3.12
CA ALA A 664 -4.97 -21.82 2.18
C ALA A 664 -5.23 -21.00 0.90
N GLY A 665 -4.62 -19.82 0.74
CA GLY A 665 -4.84 -18.95 -0.42
C GLY A 665 -6.21 -18.28 -0.43
N LEU A 666 -6.80 -18.05 0.74
CA LEU A 666 -8.04 -17.31 0.94
C LEU A 666 -7.72 -15.93 1.55
N GLU A 667 -8.38 -14.89 1.07
CA GLU A 667 -8.24 -13.51 1.56
C GLU A 667 -9.39 -13.21 2.53
N VAL A 668 -9.06 -12.68 3.72
CA VAL A 668 -10.07 -12.33 4.72
C VAL A 668 -10.93 -11.17 4.22
N ILE A 669 -12.25 -11.37 4.22
CA ILE A 669 -13.25 -10.33 3.98
C ILE A 669 -13.55 -9.60 5.29
N ALA A 670 -13.94 -10.36 6.33
CA ALA A 670 -14.38 -9.81 7.60
C ALA A 670 -14.22 -10.83 8.73
N MET A 671 -13.88 -10.35 9.92
CA MET A 671 -13.86 -11.11 11.18
C MET A 671 -14.43 -10.23 12.29
N PRO A 672 -15.75 -10.07 12.38
CA PRO A 672 -16.35 -9.19 13.38
C PRO A 672 -16.01 -9.70 14.80
N GLY A 673 -15.34 -8.86 15.59
CA GLY A 673 -15.17 -9.08 17.03
C GLY A 673 -16.51 -8.86 17.76
N ASP A 674 -16.66 -9.47 18.95
CA ASP A 674 -17.96 -9.76 19.58
C ASP A 674 -18.90 -8.55 19.72
N ALA A 675 -19.72 -8.33 18.69
CA ALA A 675 -20.90 -7.49 18.73
C ALA A 675 -22.15 -8.40 18.77
N GLY A 676 -22.25 -9.23 19.81
CA GLY A 676 -23.45 -10.04 20.11
C GLY A 676 -23.89 -10.88 18.92
N THR A 677 -23.05 -11.82 18.48
CA THR A 677 -23.31 -12.60 17.27
C THR A 677 -24.58 -13.46 17.42
N ARG A 678 -25.30 -13.67 16.32
CA ARG A 678 -26.39 -14.67 16.26
C ARG A 678 -25.86 -16.10 16.15
N PHE A 679 -24.54 -16.27 16.29
CA PHE A 679 -23.83 -17.52 16.12
C PHE A 679 -23.42 -18.19 17.44
N ALA A 680 -23.48 -17.51 18.60
CA ALA A 680 -22.96 -18.01 19.89
C ALA A 680 -21.47 -18.49 19.82
N GLN A 681 -20.82 -18.19 18.70
CA GLN A 681 -19.49 -18.53 18.22
C GLN A 681 -19.02 -17.32 17.41
N ASP A 682 -17.72 -17.26 17.11
CA ASP A 682 -17.12 -16.18 16.34
C ASP A 682 -17.12 -16.54 14.85
N LEU A 683 -17.19 -15.53 13.97
CA LEU A 683 -17.40 -15.72 12.54
C LEU A 683 -16.21 -15.19 11.74
N ALA A 684 -15.80 -15.94 10.72
CA ALA A 684 -14.81 -15.51 9.74
C ALA A 684 -15.39 -15.62 8.33
N LEU A 685 -15.22 -14.55 7.55
CA LEU A 685 -15.55 -14.49 6.13
C LEU A 685 -14.27 -14.32 5.32
N ALA A 686 -14.11 -15.13 4.28
CA ALA A 686 -12.97 -15.05 3.37
C ALA A 686 -13.40 -15.26 1.91
N ARG A 687 -12.57 -14.84 0.96
CA ARG A 687 -12.77 -15.06 -0.48
C ARG A 687 -11.58 -15.76 -1.11
N ARG A 688 -11.82 -16.50 -2.17
CA ARG A 688 -10.76 -16.89 -3.10
C ARG A 688 -10.40 -15.68 -3.96
N PRO A 689 -9.16 -15.16 -3.90
CA PRO A 689 -8.77 -13.99 -4.69
C PRO A 689 -8.86 -14.27 -6.19
N ASP A 690 -9.17 -13.23 -6.97
CA ASP A 690 -8.99 -13.27 -8.42
C ASP A 690 -7.49 -13.38 -8.71
N ALA A 691 -7.08 -14.34 -9.52
CA ALA A 691 -5.69 -14.77 -9.62
C ALA A 691 -4.68 -13.61 -9.78
N PRO A 692 -3.74 -13.43 -8.84
CA PRO A 692 -2.52 -12.66 -9.08
C PRO A 692 -1.53 -13.48 -9.92
N ALA A 693 -0.71 -12.79 -10.73
CA ALA A 693 0.36 -13.40 -11.51
C ALA A 693 1.28 -14.25 -10.62
N ALA A 694 1.35 -15.55 -10.91
CA ALA A 694 2.26 -16.46 -10.23
C ALA A 694 3.71 -15.99 -10.40
N ALA A 695 4.39 -15.77 -9.28
CA ALA A 695 5.82 -15.53 -9.26
C ALA A 695 6.55 -16.75 -9.85
N ALA A 696 7.04 -16.60 -11.07
CA ALA A 696 7.91 -17.59 -11.69
C ALA A 696 9.20 -17.73 -10.86
N ALA A 697 9.51 -18.96 -10.45
CA ALA A 697 10.78 -19.30 -9.83
C ALA A 697 11.93 -18.93 -10.78
N ARG A 698 12.86 -18.09 -10.31
CA ARG A 698 14.09 -17.72 -11.03
C ARG A 698 15.02 -18.95 -11.12
N PRO A 699 15.75 -19.16 -12.22
CA PRO A 699 16.85 -20.13 -12.24
C PRO A 699 17.87 -19.79 -11.15
N GLN A 700 18.34 -20.83 -10.46
CA GLN A 700 19.26 -20.74 -9.32
C GLN A 700 20.59 -20.07 -9.76
N PRO A 701 21.09 -19.06 -9.02
CA PRO A 701 22.34 -18.40 -9.36
C PRO A 701 23.56 -19.32 -9.18
N ASP A 702 24.64 -19.02 -9.89
CA ASP A 702 25.90 -19.79 -9.87
C ASP A 702 26.61 -19.76 -8.50
N VAL A 703 26.41 -18.69 -7.73
CA VAL A 703 26.82 -18.52 -6.32
C VAL A 703 25.68 -17.81 -5.59
N ALA A 704 25.21 -18.36 -4.48
CA ALA A 704 24.13 -17.78 -3.69
C ALA A 704 24.65 -16.84 -2.59
N VAL A 705 24.02 -15.68 -2.47
CA VAL A 705 24.34 -14.66 -1.45
C VAL A 705 23.36 -14.77 -0.28
N VAL A 706 23.88 -14.96 0.93
CA VAL A 706 23.11 -15.19 2.15
C VAL A 706 23.31 -14.03 3.13
N ALA A 707 22.27 -13.24 3.42
CA ALA A 707 22.39 -12.12 4.36
C ALA A 707 22.05 -12.56 5.80
N LEU A 708 22.87 -12.17 6.78
CA LEU A 708 22.56 -12.36 8.20
C LEU A 708 21.31 -11.56 8.55
N TYR A 709 20.37 -12.18 9.27
CA TYR A 709 19.06 -11.60 9.56
C TYR A 709 18.76 -11.67 11.05
N ASP A 710 18.49 -10.52 11.64
CA ASP A 710 18.07 -10.40 13.03
C ASP A 710 16.54 -10.36 13.14
N PRO A 711 15.89 -11.45 13.58
CA PRO A 711 14.44 -11.44 13.76
C PRO A 711 14.00 -10.55 14.93
N CYS A 712 14.90 -10.15 15.83
CA CYS A 712 14.57 -9.42 17.06
C CYS A 712 14.70 -7.90 16.95
N CYS A 713 14.84 -7.33 15.74
CA CYS A 713 14.99 -5.89 15.54
C CYS A 713 13.79 -5.04 16.04
N TYR A 714 12.69 -5.69 16.45
CA TYR A 714 11.50 -5.06 17.03
C TYR A 714 11.42 -5.18 18.58
N ALA A 715 12.20 -6.08 19.19
CA ALA A 715 12.04 -6.46 20.59
C ALA A 715 12.87 -5.57 21.54
N PRO A 716 12.39 -5.28 22.77
CA PRO A 716 13.23 -4.77 23.85
C PRO A 716 14.19 -5.87 24.33
N ASP A 717 15.50 -5.61 24.31
CA ASP A 717 16.46 -6.56 24.89
C ASP A 717 16.26 -6.62 26.41
N ALA A 718 16.20 -7.84 26.96
CA ALA A 718 16.18 -8.07 28.39
C ALA A 718 17.61 -8.04 28.93
N GLY A 719 17.96 -7.00 29.70
CA GLY A 719 19.25 -6.87 30.38
C GLY A 719 19.34 -5.64 31.29
N GLU A 720 19.03 -5.87 32.56
CA GLU A 720 19.21 -5.07 33.79
C GLU A 720 19.18 -3.52 33.74
N GLY A 721 18.12 -2.96 34.34
CA GLY A 721 18.15 -1.65 34.99
C GLY A 721 17.55 -0.49 34.17
N ASP A 722 16.22 -0.39 34.18
CA ASP A 722 15.46 0.83 33.90
C ASP A 722 15.64 1.45 32.49
N THR A 723 15.06 0.80 31.45
CA THR A 723 14.35 1.41 30.29
C THR A 723 14.00 0.34 29.24
N LEU A 724 12.70 0.05 29.06
CA LEU A 724 12.15 -0.82 28.01
C LEU A 724 12.29 -0.16 26.62
N ALA A 725 13.46 -0.21 26.00
CA ALA A 725 13.67 0.33 24.65
C ALA A 725 13.96 -0.79 23.65
N SER A 726 13.04 -1.00 22.69
CA SER A 726 13.30 -1.81 21.49
C SER A 726 14.51 -1.28 20.71
N THR A 727 15.10 -2.08 19.82
CA THR A 727 16.12 -1.59 18.85
C THR A 727 15.67 -0.29 18.17
N TRP A 728 14.39 -0.19 17.80
CA TRP A 728 13.79 1.03 17.29
C TRP A 728 13.82 2.20 18.28
N ALA A 729 13.45 1.98 19.53
CA ALA A 729 13.52 3.02 20.56
C ALA A 729 14.97 3.48 20.82
N ARG A 730 15.94 2.57 20.79
CA ARG A 730 17.37 2.88 20.94
C ARG A 730 17.92 3.70 19.78
N LEU A 731 17.57 3.36 18.53
CA LEU A 731 17.90 4.16 17.35
C LEU A 731 17.24 5.54 17.43
N ILE A 732 16.00 5.58 17.94
CA ILE A 732 15.25 6.83 18.13
C ILE A 732 15.92 7.74 19.17
N THR A 733 16.65 7.21 20.14
CA THR A 733 17.26 8.00 21.23
C THR A 733 18.79 8.03 21.17
N ALA A 734 19.41 7.52 20.10
CA ALA A 734 20.86 7.43 19.98
C ALA A 734 21.50 8.83 19.84
N GLU A 735 22.62 9.06 20.53
CA GLU A 735 23.49 10.21 20.33
C GLU A 735 24.93 9.75 20.01
N PRO A 736 25.52 10.16 18.87
CA PRO A 736 24.90 10.99 17.82
C PRO A 736 23.77 10.26 17.08
N ALA A 737 22.88 11.04 16.43
CA ALA A 737 21.73 10.50 15.72
C ALA A 737 22.16 9.49 14.64
N THR A 738 21.55 8.31 14.67
CA THR A 738 21.76 7.24 13.68
C THR A 738 20.74 7.33 12.55
N PRO A 739 21.07 6.94 11.31
CA PRO A 739 20.10 6.87 10.22
C PRO A 739 18.89 5.99 10.58
N LEU A 740 17.72 6.35 10.08
CA LEU A 740 16.45 5.68 10.36
C LEU A 740 15.93 4.90 9.14
N PRO A 741 15.21 3.80 9.35
CA PRO A 741 14.60 3.05 8.25
C PRO A 741 13.60 3.90 7.47
N THR A 742 13.63 3.79 6.13
CA THR A 742 12.72 4.51 5.23
C THR A 742 11.67 3.59 4.62
N GLU A 743 12.00 2.89 3.54
CA GLU A 743 11.01 2.19 2.70
C GLU A 743 10.29 1.05 3.42
N LEU A 744 10.99 0.36 4.31
CA LEU A 744 10.42 -0.72 5.10
C LEU A 744 9.86 -0.20 6.44
N GLY A 745 10.26 1.00 6.88
CA GLY A 745 9.84 1.63 8.14
C GLY A 745 10.34 0.89 9.38
N PHE A 746 9.75 1.20 10.54
CA PHE A 746 10.01 0.49 11.79
C PHE A 746 9.38 -0.91 11.77
N CYS A 747 10.04 -1.81 11.05
CA CYS A 747 9.57 -3.16 10.75
C CYS A 747 9.35 -3.99 12.01
N ASP A 748 8.26 -4.76 12.00
CA ASP A 748 8.05 -5.87 12.94
C ASP A 748 8.06 -7.19 12.15
N PRO A 749 9.17 -7.94 12.17
CA PRO A 749 9.29 -9.28 11.57
C PRO A 749 8.25 -10.30 12.02
N ARG A 750 7.46 -10.05 13.08
CA ARG A 750 6.30 -10.90 13.42
C ARG A 750 5.19 -10.78 12.38
N VAL A 751 5.12 -9.66 11.66
CA VAL A 751 4.15 -9.40 10.59
C VAL A 751 4.62 -10.07 9.30
N ALA A 752 3.81 -10.97 8.76
CA ALA A 752 4.19 -11.76 7.57
C ALA A 752 4.43 -10.88 6.34
N GLU A 753 3.60 -9.85 6.14
CA GLU A 753 3.72 -8.88 5.04
C GLU A 753 5.04 -8.11 5.11
N VAL A 754 5.56 -7.83 6.31
CA VAL A 754 6.86 -7.20 6.50
C VAL A 754 7.97 -8.12 6.01
N ARG A 755 7.94 -9.40 6.39
CA ARG A 755 8.91 -10.39 5.92
C ARG A 755 8.82 -10.62 4.41
N GLU A 756 7.62 -10.59 3.84
CA GLU A 756 7.42 -10.67 2.38
C GLU A 756 8.02 -9.47 1.65
N ARG A 757 7.81 -8.25 2.15
CA ARG A 757 8.43 -7.04 1.61
C ARG A 757 9.95 -7.07 1.73
N GLN A 758 10.49 -7.48 2.87
CA GLN A 758 11.93 -7.66 3.08
C GLN A 758 12.52 -8.68 2.10
N ALA A 759 11.90 -9.84 1.95
CA ALA A 759 12.36 -10.88 1.04
C ALA A 759 12.22 -10.49 -0.45
N ALA A 760 11.16 -9.77 -0.82
CA ALA A 760 10.99 -9.25 -2.17
C ALA A 760 12.11 -8.25 -2.52
N LEU A 761 12.40 -7.34 -1.60
CA LEU A 761 13.48 -6.37 -1.75
C LEU A 761 14.86 -7.06 -1.79
N ALA A 762 15.13 -7.99 -0.87
CA ALA A 762 16.37 -8.76 -0.85
C ALA A 762 16.62 -9.48 -2.18
N ARG A 763 15.59 -10.16 -2.71
CA ARG A 763 15.63 -10.84 -4.01
C ARG A 763 15.90 -9.91 -5.17
N GLU A 764 15.26 -8.73 -5.19
CA GLU A 764 15.42 -7.75 -6.26
C GLU A 764 16.89 -7.31 -6.40
N TYR A 765 17.60 -7.22 -5.27
CA TYR A 765 18.96 -6.71 -5.20
C TYR A 765 20.06 -7.77 -5.06
N GLY A 766 19.73 -9.05 -5.31
CA GLY A 766 20.72 -10.11 -5.44
C GLY A 766 21.09 -10.82 -4.14
N ILE A 767 20.23 -10.78 -3.13
CA ILE A 767 20.28 -11.67 -1.97
C ILE A 767 19.35 -12.87 -2.25
N ASP A 768 19.83 -14.08 -2.00
CA ASP A 768 19.13 -15.33 -2.32
C ASP A 768 18.51 -15.98 -1.09
N ALA A 769 19.09 -15.73 0.09
CA ALA A 769 18.61 -16.27 1.35
C ALA A 769 18.91 -15.40 2.56
N PHE A 770 18.16 -15.60 3.64
CA PHE A 770 18.43 -15.04 4.96
C PHE A 770 18.99 -16.08 5.94
N CYS A 771 20.04 -15.75 6.67
CA CYS A 771 20.53 -16.54 7.80
C CYS A 771 19.94 -15.98 9.10
N TYR A 772 18.83 -16.56 9.55
CA TYR A 772 18.12 -16.15 10.77
C TYR A 772 18.95 -16.45 12.00
N ARG A 773 19.17 -15.42 12.82
CA ARG A 773 19.74 -15.59 14.15
C ARG A 773 18.71 -16.22 15.09
N TYR A 774 19.02 -17.39 15.62
CA TYR A 774 18.17 -18.18 16.51
C TYR A 774 18.78 -18.17 17.92
N ARG A 775 18.14 -17.42 18.83
CA ARG A 775 18.64 -17.23 20.20
C ARG A 775 18.17 -18.36 21.13
N TRP A 776 19.10 -18.87 21.95
CA TRP A 776 18.85 -19.93 22.94
C TRP A 776 19.29 -19.48 24.33
N GLY A 777 18.33 -19.41 25.26
CA GLY A 777 18.53 -18.99 26.64
C GLY A 777 18.42 -20.14 27.65
N SER A 778 18.47 -19.81 28.94
CA SER A 778 18.41 -20.79 30.04
C SER A 778 17.10 -21.60 30.10
N GLY A 779 16.02 -21.10 29.47
CA GLY A 779 14.71 -21.75 29.38
C GLY A 779 14.34 -22.28 28.00
N GLY A 780 15.24 -22.24 27.00
CA GLY A 780 14.96 -22.67 25.62
C GLY A 780 14.98 -21.51 24.60
N PRO A 781 14.22 -21.59 23.49
CA PRO A 781 14.25 -20.59 22.44
C PRO A 781 13.73 -19.23 22.91
N VAL A 782 14.38 -18.16 22.43
CA VAL A 782 14.04 -16.78 22.76
C VAL A 782 13.64 -16.03 21.49
N TRP A 783 12.47 -15.37 21.51
CA TRP A 783 11.95 -14.55 20.40
C TRP A 783 11.84 -15.29 19.04
N ASP A 784 11.43 -16.56 19.07
CA ASP A 784 11.37 -17.44 17.90
C ASP A 784 10.08 -17.30 17.05
N ALA A 785 9.15 -16.42 17.44
CA ALA A 785 7.86 -16.25 16.78
C ALA A 785 7.95 -15.98 15.26
N PRO A 786 8.85 -15.11 14.75
CA PRO A 786 9.02 -14.91 13.31
C PRO A 786 9.46 -16.19 12.58
N LEU A 787 10.30 -17.02 13.21
CA LEU A 787 10.80 -18.27 12.63
C LEU A 787 9.72 -19.35 12.62
N ARG A 788 8.94 -19.47 13.71
CA ARG A 788 7.79 -20.37 13.77
C ARG A 788 6.74 -20.01 12.69
N ASP A 789 6.42 -18.73 12.54
CA ASP A 789 5.48 -18.28 11.52
C ASP A 789 6.04 -18.46 10.09
N LEU A 790 7.34 -18.29 9.89
CA LEU A 790 7.98 -18.53 8.58
C LEU A 790 7.84 -19.98 8.13
N VAL A 791 8.04 -20.95 9.04
CA VAL A 791 7.88 -22.38 8.72
C VAL A 791 6.40 -22.73 8.58
N ALA A 792 5.54 -22.23 9.48
CA ALA A 792 4.11 -22.52 9.45
C ALA A 792 3.41 -21.96 8.21
N SER A 793 3.73 -20.74 7.79
CA SER A 793 3.09 -20.06 6.65
C SER A 793 3.64 -20.51 5.29
N GLY A 794 4.85 -21.08 5.24
CA GLY A 794 5.56 -21.28 3.98
C GLY A 794 5.94 -19.96 3.28
N ARG A 795 5.77 -18.81 3.94
CA ARG A 795 6.01 -17.47 3.40
C ARG A 795 7.04 -16.70 4.24
N PRO A 796 7.87 -15.85 3.60
CA PRO A 796 7.99 -15.64 2.17
C PRO A 796 8.58 -16.85 1.44
N ALA A 797 8.27 -17.01 0.14
CA ALA A 797 8.89 -18.03 -0.69
C ALA A 797 10.35 -17.64 -1.01
N PHE A 798 11.23 -17.57 0.00
CA PHE A 798 12.61 -17.07 -0.05
C PHE A 798 13.53 -18.02 0.71
N GLY A 799 14.80 -18.13 0.29
CA GLY A 799 15.74 -19.06 0.90
C GLY A 799 16.09 -18.66 2.33
N PHE A 800 16.38 -19.62 3.21
CA PHE A 800 16.83 -19.29 4.56
C PHE A 800 17.66 -20.40 5.23
N CYS A 801 18.45 -20.05 6.24
CA CYS A 801 19.14 -20.98 7.15
C CYS A 801 19.23 -20.40 8.57
N LEU A 802 19.80 -21.16 9.51
CA LEU A 802 19.90 -20.76 10.92
C LEU A 802 21.34 -20.51 11.36
N MET A 803 21.50 -19.47 12.18
CA MET A 803 22.66 -19.25 13.03
C MET A 803 22.24 -19.39 14.50
N ILE A 804 22.75 -20.42 15.18
CA ILE A 804 22.53 -20.66 16.60
C ILE A 804 23.37 -19.67 17.40
N ASP A 805 22.69 -18.93 18.26
CA ASP A 805 23.24 -17.91 19.14
C ASP A 805 22.81 -18.21 20.58
N VAL A 806 23.75 -18.43 21.49
CA VAL A 806 23.45 -18.82 22.88
C VAL A 806 23.66 -17.60 23.77
N GLU A 807 22.70 -17.32 24.66
CA GLU A 807 22.77 -16.16 25.56
C GLU A 807 24.00 -16.24 26.49
N ASP A 808 24.55 -15.07 26.81
CA ASP A 808 25.70 -14.96 27.71
C ASP A 808 25.42 -15.61 29.06
N GLY A 809 26.34 -16.47 29.52
CA GLY A 809 26.20 -17.21 30.78
C GLY A 809 25.44 -18.54 30.67
N VAL A 810 24.89 -18.88 29.50
CA VAL A 810 24.28 -20.19 29.21
C VAL A 810 25.34 -21.12 28.58
N THR A 811 25.32 -22.40 28.97
CA THR A 811 26.21 -23.43 28.38
C THR A 811 25.37 -24.59 27.87
N VAL A 812 25.57 -24.98 26.61
CA VAL A 812 24.84 -26.09 25.97
C VAL A 812 25.62 -27.39 26.15
N GLY A 813 25.07 -28.31 26.94
CA GLY A 813 25.55 -29.70 27.06
C GLY A 813 24.95 -30.64 26.01
N PRO A 814 25.34 -31.93 25.99
CA PRO A 814 24.76 -32.92 25.06
C PRO A 814 23.25 -33.15 25.20
N GLU A 815 22.69 -33.02 26.41
CA GLU A 815 21.23 -33.13 26.63
C GLU A 815 20.50 -31.90 26.09
N ASP A 816 21.00 -30.70 26.38
CA ASP A 816 20.48 -29.43 25.85
C ASP A 816 20.59 -29.37 24.32
N ALA A 817 21.67 -29.92 23.76
CA ALA A 817 21.89 -30.02 22.33
C ALA A 817 20.76 -30.79 21.65
N ARG A 818 20.30 -31.90 22.25
CA ARG A 818 19.17 -32.66 21.71
C ARG A 818 17.89 -31.81 21.75
N ALA A 819 17.59 -31.18 22.88
CA ALA A 819 16.40 -30.32 23.01
C ALA A 819 16.41 -29.16 21.99
N LEU A 820 17.55 -28.50 21.81
CA LEU A 820 17.72 -27.45 20.81
C LEU A 820 17.50 -27.99 19.39
N PHE A 821 18.07 -29.16 19.06
CA PHE A 821 17.86 -29.76 17.74
C PHE A 821 16.39 -30.08 17.47
N GLU A 822 15.67 -30.61 18.47
CA GLU A 822 14.25 -30.90 18.37
C GLU A 822 13.45 -29.64 17.96
N THR A 823 13.73 -28.49 18.57
CA THR A 823 13.04 -27.22 18.26
C THR A 823 13.27 -26.72 16.83
N ILE A 824 14.41 -27.02 16.22
CA ILE A 824 14.72 -26.58 14.85
C ILE A 824 14.49 -27.67 13.81
N SER A 825 14.18 -28.91 14.22
CA SER A 825 14.14 -30.07 13.31
C SER A 825 13.13 -29.91 12.17
N ALA A 826 11.95 -29.35 12.43
CA ALA A 826 10.95 -29.01 11.41
C ALA A 826 11.43 -27.92 10.46
N VAL A 827 12.18 -26.94 10.99
CA VAL A 827 12.80 -25.86 10.21
C VAL A 827 13.81 -26.41 9.21
N LEU A 828 14.64 -27.38 9.63
CA LEU A 828 15.66 -28.01 8.79
C LEU A 828 15.08 -28.87 7.65
N ALA A 829 13.82 -29.29 7.77
CA ALA A 829 13.13 -30.07 6.76
C ALA A 829 12.49 -29.20 5.65
N ASP A 830 12.43 -27.88 5.84
CA ASP A 830 11.80 -26.95 4.88
C ASP A 830 12.48 -27.02 3.49
N PRO A 831 11.72 -27.07 2.38
CA PRO A 831 12.29 -27.13 1.04
C PRO A 831 13.04 -25.85 0.64
N ARG A 832 12.76 -24.70 1.27
CA ARG A 832 13.45 -23.43 1.05
C ARG A 832 14.77 -23.33 1.84
N TYR A 833 15.05 -24.29 2.71
CA TYR A 833 16.22 -24.26 3.58
C TYR A 833 17.53 -24.39 2.77
N VAL A 834 18.54 -23.58 3.09
CA VAL A 834 19.84 -23.62 2.40
C VAL A 834 20.56 -24.94 2.71
N ARG A 835 20.97 -25.64 1.64
CA ARG A 835 21.64 -26.94 1.72
C ARG A 835 23.02 -26.90 1.11
N VAL A 836 23.97 -27.57 1.75
CA VAL A 836 25.32 -27.81 1.24
C VAL A 836 25.45 -29.31 0.98
N ASP A 837 25.73 -29.70 -0.27
CA ASP A 837 25.75 -31.10 -0.71
C ASP A 837 24.47 -31.89 -0.33
N GLY A 838 23.31 -31.22 -0.33
CA GLY A 838 22.01 -31.80 0.05
C GLY A 838 21.69 -31.80 1.55
N ALA A 839 22.65 -31.50 2.42
CA ALA A 839 22.45 -31.42 3.88
C ALA A 839 22.08 -29.99 4.34
N PRO A 840 21.12 -29.80 5.28
CA PRO A 840 20.81 -28.48 5.84
C PRO A 840 22.05 -27.85 6.50
N LEU A 841 22.29 -26.56 6.21
CA LEU A 841 23.35 -25.78 6.82
C LEU A 841 22.91 -25.17 8.16
N VAL A 842 23.60 -25.52 9.25
CA VAL A 842 23.44 -24.86 10.56
C VAL A 842 24.75 -24.18 10.95
N VAL A 843 24.68 -22.89 11.26
CA VAL A 843 25.84 -22.10 11.70
C VAL A 843 25.80 -21.95 13.23
N VAL A 844 26.93 -22.13 13.91
CA VAL A 844 27.06 -21.87 15.36
C VAL A 844 27.89 -20.62 15.57
N ARG A 845 27.31 -19.61 16.25
CA ARG A 845 27.94 -18.32 16.46
C ARG A 845 29.10 -18.38 17.45
N ASP A 846 28.86 -18.86 18.67
CA ASP A 846 29.87 -18.93 19.72
C ASP A 846 30.12 -20.38 20.16
N LEU A 847 31.36 -20.86 19.95
CA LEU A 847 31.77 -22.18 20.39
C LEU A 847 32.09 -22.26 21.88
N ALA A 848 32.36 -21.14 22.56
CA ALA A 848 32.64 -21.13 23.99
C ALA A 848 31.40 -21.45 24.82
N SER A 849 30.22 -21.11 24.31
CA SER A 849 28.91 -21.52 24.86
C SER A 849 28.66 -23.04 24.84
N LEU A 850 29.47 -23.85 24.14
CA LEU A 850 29.31 -25.30 24.08
C LEU A 850 30.19 -25.99 25.13
N ALA A 851 29.60 -26.80 26.02
CA ALA A 851 30.35 -27.54 27.04
C ALA A 851 31.42 -28.47 26.42
N ASN A 852 31.09 -29.06 25.27
CA ASN A 852 32.00 -29.85 24.45
C ASN A 852 31.54 -29.81 22.99
N ALA A 853 32.21 -29.00 22.17
CA ALA A 853 31.88 -28.81 20.75
C ALA A 853 31.77 -30.12 19.95
N ARG A 854 32.66 -31.10 20.17
CA ARG A 854 32.60 -32.41 19.48
C ARG A 854 31.42 -33.26 19.97
N GLY A 855 31.17 -33.25 21.28
CA GLY A 855 30.05 -33.98 21.87
C GLY A 855 28.70 -33.43 21.40
N VAL A 856 28.54 -32.11 21.42
CA VAL A 856 27.32 -31.41 20.97
C VAL A 856 27.08 -31.61 19.48
N SER A 857 28.11 -31.41 18.64
CA SER A 857 27.98 -31.62 17.19
C SER A 857 27.65 -33.08 16.83
N GLN A 858 28.19 -34.06 17.58
CA GLN A 858 27.81 -35.47 17.39
C GLN A 858 26.35 -35.72 17.79
N ALA A 859 25.89 -35.18 18.91
CA ALA A 859 24.51 -35.32 19.35
C ALA A 859 23.51 -34.77 18.31
N TRP A 860 23.81 -33.64 17.68
CA TRP A 860 23.01 -33.10 16.58
C TRP A 860 23.01 -33.98 15.33
N ARG A 861 24.16 -34.56 14.96
CA ARG A 861 24.23 -35.50 13.83
C ARG A 861 23.42 -36.77 14.10
N ASP A 862 23.52 -37.33 15.30
CA ASP A 862 22.75 -38.52 15.69
C ASP A 862 21.23 -38.23 15.66
N ALA A 863 20.82 -37.05 16.14
CA ALA A 863 19.43 -36.62 16.11
C ALA A 863 18.89 -36.36 14.69
N ALA A 864 19.73 -35.83 13.79
CA ALA A 864 19.39 -35.65 12.37
C ALA A 864 19.29 -36.99 11.63
N ALA A 865 20.24 -37.91 11.87
CA ALA A 865 20.25 -39.24 11.29
C ALA A 865 19.01 -40.05 11.70
N ALA A 866 18.57 -39.92 12.96
CA ALA A 866 17.33 -40.53 13.45
C ALA A 866 16.07 -40.04 12.70
N ARG A 867 16.15 -38.88 12.03
CA ARG A 867 15.09 -38.29 11.20
C ARG A 867 15.28 -38.48 9.70
N GLY A 868 16.30 -39.23 9.29
CA GLY A 868 16.51 -39.61 7.90
C GLY A 868 17.21 -38.57 7.01
N PHE A 869 17.89 -37.57 7.59
CA PHE A 869 18.71 -36.63 6.81
C PHE A 869 20.09 -36.35 7.44
N ALA A 870 21.06 -36.01 6.61
CA ALA A 870 22.39 -35.58 7.03
C ALA A 870 22.41 -34.09 7.39
N LEU A 871 23.32 -33.65 8.27
CA LEU A 871 23.45 -32.27 8.73
C LEU A 871 24.82 -31.69 8.37
N HIS A 872 24.85 -30.46 7.85
CA HIS A 872 26.10 -29.72 7.60
C HIS A 872 26.30 -28.67 8.69
N LEU A 873 27.29 -28.87 9.56
CA LEU A 873 27.56 -27.97 10.67
C LEU A 873 28.71 -27.01 10.34
N SER A 874 28.45 -25.71 10.46
CA SER A 874 29.47 -24.67 10.30
C SER A 874 29.65 -23.87 11.60
N ALA A 875 30.87 -23.43 11.89
CA ALA A 875 31.12 -22.50 12.99
C ALA A 875 31.47 -21.10 12.46
N LEU A 876 31.01 -20.05 13.13
CA LEU A 876 31.37 -18.67 12.81
C LEU A 876 32.78 -18.36 13.33
N ARG A 877 33.78 -18.40 12.45
CA ARG A 877 35.20 -18.16 12.81
C ARG A 877 36.00 -17.53 11.68
N SER A 878 36.91 -16.62 12.03
CA SER A 878 37.99 -16.17 11.14
C SER A 878 38.93 -17.33 10.79
N ASN A 879 39.66 -17.19 9.68
CA ASN A 879 40.61 -18.21 9.20
C ASN A 879 41.55 -18.67 10.33
N ALA A 880 41.56 -19.97 10.62
CA ALA A 880 42.26 -20.56 11.75
C ALA A 880 43.20 -21.69 11.28
N ALA A 881 44.27 -21.93 12.06
CA ALA A 881 45.21 -23.02 11.80
C ALA A 881 44.58 -24.42 12.01
N LEU A 882 43.55 -24.53 12.85
CA LEU A 882 42.82 -25.77 13.13
C LEU A 882 41.73 -25.98 12.08
N ALA A 883 41.62 -27.20 11.54
CA ALA A 883 40.58 -27.52 10.57
C ALA A 883 39.21 -27.68 11.28
N PRO A 884 38.08 -27.39 10.60
CA PRO A 884 36.74 -27.55 11.17
C PRO A 884 36.49 -28.93 11.80
N ARG A 885 37.01 -29.98 11.16
CA ARG A 885 36.86 -31.38 11.62
C ARG A 885 37.53 -31.64 12.95
N ASP A 886 38.59 -30.90 13.29
CA ASP A 886 39.25 -30.99 14.60
C ASP A 886 38.40 -30.38 15.72
N MET A 887 37.31 -29.71 15.38
CA MET A 887 36.37 -29.10 16.31
C MET A 887 34.98 -29.76 16.25
N GLY A 888 34.79 -30.76 15.38
CA GLY A 888 33.50 -31.43 15.17
C GLY A 888 32.61 -30.80 14.09
N PHE A 889 33.13 -29.84 13.31
CA PHE A 889 32.39 -29.11 12.27
C PHE A 889 32.85 -29.47 10.85
N ASP A 890 32.02 -29.16 9.87
CA ASP A 890 32.24 -29.47 8.44
C ASP A 890 32.86 -28.28 7.69
N SER A 891 32.58 -27.06 8.14
CA SER A 891 33.10 -25.81 7.55
C SER A 891 33.21 -24.68 8.58
N PHE A 892 33.78 -23.56 8.15
CA PHE A 892 33.60 -22.28 8.83
C PHE A 892 32.85 -21.27 7.95
N VAL A 893 32.04 -20.43 8.59
CA VAL A 893 31.58 -19.14 8.04
C VAL A 893 32.50 -18.08 8.64
N GLU A 894 33.03 -17.17 7.81
CA GLU A 894 33.92 -16.12 8.28
C GLU A 894 33.22 -15.21 9.28
N SER A 895 33.86 -14.96 10.43
CA SER A 895 33.42 -13.93 11.36
C SER A 895 33.64 -12.55 10.73
N PRO A 896 32.68 -11.63 10.84
CA PRO A 896 32.86 -10.23 10.45
C PRO A 896 34.11 -9.62 11.11
N ARG A 897 34.91 -8.88 10.33
CA ARG A 897 36.07 -8.15 10.83
C ARG A 897 35.61 -6.79 11.37
N ASP A 898 35.30 -6.76 12.66
CA ASP A 898 34.75 -5.60 13.35
C ASP A 898 35.83 -4.72 14.02
N ASP A 899 37.05 -5.22 14.16
CA ASP A 899 38.17 -4.60 14.87
C ASP A 899 39.14 -3.82 13.95
N VAL A 900 38.86 -3.77 12.65
CA VAL A 900 39.75 -3.22 11.62
C VAL A 900 39.03 -2.16 10.79
N ASP A 901 39.75 -1.10 10.42
CA ASP A 901 39.30 -0.08 9.47
C ASP A 901 38.73 -0.73 8.18
N PRO A 902 37.62 -0.23 7.60
CA PRO A 902 36.97 -0.84 6.44
C PRO A 902 37.90 -1.08 5.24
N ALA A 903 38.84 -0.16 4.94
CA ALA A 903 39.76 -0.33 3.83
C ALA A 903 40.79 -1.44 4.10
N ALA A 904 41.26 -1.54 5.34
CA ALA A 904 42.16 -2.62 5.77
C ALA A 904 41.43 -3.97 5.86
N ALA A 905 40.17 -3.99 6.28
CA ALA A 905 39.32 -5.18 6.23
C ALA A 905 39.11 -5.66 4.79
N ALA A 906 38.85 -4.75 3.86
CA ALA A 906 38.74 -5.03 2.43
C ALA A 906 40.02 -5.61 1.85
N ALA A 907 41.15 -4.96 2.09
CA ALA A 907 42.45 -5.39 1.60
C ALA A 907 42.80 -6.80 2.10
N ALA A 908 42.53 -7.07 3.38
CA ALA A 908 42.81 -8.37 3.98
C ALA A 908 41.86 -9.46 3.46
N SER A 909 40.57 -9.15 3.26
CA SER A 909 39.60 -10.07 2.63
C SER A 909 40.02 -10.47 1.21
N LEU A 910 40.58 -9.52 0.44
CA LEU A 910 41.08 -9.74 -0.92
C LEU A 910 42.42 -10.50 -0.96
N SER A 911 43.28 -10.33 0.05
CA SER A 911 44.61 -10.95 0.07
C SER A 911 44.68 -12.32 0.74
N ASP A 912 43.72 -12.63 1.63
CA ASP A 912 43.81 -13.83 2.46
C ASP A 912 43.66 -15.11 1.63
N PRO A 913 44.63 -16.04 1.69
CA PRO A 913 44.56 -17.27 0.94
C PRO A 913 43.41 -18.14 1.45
N TRP A 914 42.73 -18.80 0.52
CA TRP A 914 41.66 -19.74 0.85
C TRP A 914 42.24 -20.98 1.54
N PRO A 915 41.66 -21.41 2.67
CA PRO A 915 42.12 -22.62 3.33
C PRO A 915 41.79 -23.87 2.51
N ALA A 916 42.53 -24.95 2.77
CA ALA A 916 42.32 -26.25 2.13
C ALA A 916 41.01 -26.95 2.57
N TYR A 917 40.40 -26.49 3.66
CA TYR A 917 39.11 -26.93 4.14
C TYR A 917 37.97 -26.04 3.63
N ARG A 918 36.72 -26.47 3.84
CA ARG A 918 35.52 -25.75 3.42
C ARG A 918 35.33 -24.48 4.24
N TYR A 919 35.22 -23.35 3.56
CA TYR A 919 35.19 -22.01 4.15
C TYR A 919 34.24 -21.11 3.36
N PHE A 920 33.36 -20.40 4.05
CA PHE A 920 32.41 -19.44 3.46
C PHE A 920 32.81 -18.03 3.87
N ARG A 921 33.01 -17.15 2.88
CA ARG A 921 33.37 -15.75 3.11
C ARG A 921 32.15 -14.95 3.59
N THR A 922 32.41 -13.94 4.41
CA THR A 922 31.41 -12.99 4.90
C THR A 922 31.88 -11.58 4.60
N VAL A 923 31.01 -10.77 4.00
CA VAL A 923 31.29 -9.35 3.69
C VAL A 923 30.35 -8.47 4.51
N ALA A 924 30.89 -7.53 5.29
CA ALA A 924 30.07 -6.70 6.15
C ALA A 924 29.54 -5.46 5.42
N ALA A 925 28.22 -5.25 5.48
CA ALA A 925 27.49 -4.10 4.95
C ALA A 925 27.63 -2.87 5.88
N ARG A 926 28.86 -2.38 6.04
CA ARG A 926 29.20 -1.30 7.00
C ARG A 926 28.67 0.05 6.53
N ARG A 927 27.85 0.71 7.37
CA ARG A 927 27.25 2.03 7.11
C ARG A 927 28.04 3.16 7.79
N ALA A 928 29.36 3.24 7.60
CA ALA A 928 30.18 4.36 8.10
C ALA A 928 29.93 5.65 7.27
N ALA A 929 30.34 6.81 7.79
CA ALA A 929 29.95 8.15 7.32
C ALA A 929 30.49 8.58 5.92
N GLU A 930 31.29 7.75 5.24
CA GLU A 930 31.99 8.11 4.00
C GLU A 930 31.60 7.21 2.82
N ALA A 931 31.39 7.82 1.64
CA ALA A 931 31.00 7.15 0.40
C ALA A 931 31.98 6.05 -0.06
N GLU A 932 33.26 6.13 0.33
CA GLU A 932 34.30 5.16 -0.01
C GLU A 932 33.99 3.73 0.51
N ASN A 933 33.18 3.61 1.57
CA ASN A 933 32.86 2.32 2.17
C ASN A 933 31.88 1.48 1.33
N ARG A 934 30.99 2.12 0.57
CA ARG A 934 30.07 1.42 -0.35
C ARG A 934 30.82 0.75 -1.48
N ASP A 935 31.81 1.46 -2.05
CA ASP A 935 32.59 0.96 -3.17
C ASP A 935 33.54 -0.17 -2.73
N LEU A 936 34.04 -0.09 -1.49
CA LEU A 936 34.77 -1.19 -0.84
C LEU A 936 33.88 -2.41 -0.62
N TYR A 937 32.65 -2.21 -0.13
CA TYR A 937 31.67 -3.30 0.02
C TYR A 937 31.36 -4.00 -1.31
N GLU A 938 31.11 -3.24 -2.39
CA GLU A 938 30.88 -3.82 -3.73
C GLU A 938 32.10 -4.65 -4.19
N LEU A 939 33.31 -4.13 -3.99
CA LEU A 939 34.55 -4.80 -4.36
C LEU A 939 34.73 -6.11 -3.61
N GLU A 940 34.59 -6.08 -2.28
CA GLU A 940 34.73 -7.24 -1.41
C GLU A 940 33.71 -8.32 -1.78
N LEU A 941 32.44 -7.94 -1.93
CA LEU A 941 31.38 -8.88 -2.27
C LEU A 941 31.61 -9.50 -3.65
N ARG A 942 31.97 -8.70 -4.66
CA ARG A 942 32.26 -9.21 -6.01
C ARG A 942 33.43 -10.19 -5.98
N ALA A 943 34.52 -9.85 -5.29
CA ALA A 943 35.69 -10.72 -5.21
C ALA A 943 35.37 -12.03 -4.45
N ALA A 944 34.58 -11.96 -3.38
CA ALA A 944 34.12 -13.13 -2.66
C ALA A 944 33.25 -14.05 -3.56
N ILE A 945 32.34 -13.47 -4.35
CA ILE A 945 31.51 -14.21 -5.31
C ILE A 945 32.38 -14.86 -6.39
N GLU A 946 33.28 -14.10 -7.02
CA GLU A 946 34.18 -14.60 -8.07
C GLU A 946 35.08 -15.74 -7.59
N ALA A 947 35.66 -15.60 -6.41
CA ALA A 947 36.50 -16.65 -5.82
C ALA A 947 35.69 -17.91 -5.45
N SER A 948 34.42 -17.76 -5.05
CA SER A 948 33.53 -18.88 -4.74
C SER A 948 33.05 -19.65 -5.97
N ARG A 949 33.04 -19.07 -7.19
CA ARG A 949 32.65 -19.77 -8.43
C ARG A 949 33.51 -20.99 -8.75
N GLY A 950 34.78 -20.95 -8.35
CA GLY A 950 35.75 -22.05 -8.53
C GLY A 950 35.63 -23.17 -7.49
N ARG A 951 34.65 -23.09 -6.57
CA ARG A 951 34.49 -24.02 -5.45
C ARG A 951 33.18 -24.80 -5.55
N SER A 952 33.10 -25.94 -4.87
CA SER A 952 31.89 -26.78 -4.82
C SER A 952 30.74 -26.10 -4.08
N GLU A 953 31.04 -25.23 -3.12
CA GLU A 953 30.07 -24.83 -2.10
C GLU A 953 29.35 -23.51 -2.35
N ARG A 954 29.73 -22.73 -3.37
CA ARG A 954 28.95 -21.66 -4.03
C ARG A 954 28.05 -20.79 -3.11
N LEU A 955 28.51 -20.44 -1.91
CA LEU A 955 27.81 -19.56 -0.95
C LEU A 955 28.74 -18.43 -0.49
N VAL A 956 28.19 -17.23 -0.36
CA VAL A 956 28.84 -16.04 0.25
C VAL A 956 27.86 -15.39 1.22
N PHE A 957 28.34 -14.99 2.41
CA PHE A 957 27.54 -14.35 3.43
C PHE A 957 27.69 -12.82 3.41
N VAL A 958 26.63 -12.11 3.79
CA VAL A 958 26.63 -10.66 4.01
C VAL A 958 26.18 -10.35 5.44
N ASP A 959 26.96 -9.54 6.17
CA ASP A 959 26.64 -9.09 7.53
C ASP A 959 26.31 -7.59 7.56
N ALA A 960 25.05 -7.17 7.63
CA ALA A 960 23.82 -7.95 7.71
C ALA A 960 22.72 -7.33 6.84
N TRP A 961 21.56 -7.99 6.79
CA TRP A 961 20.33 -7.39 6.29
C TRP A 961 19.89 -6.21 7.16
N ASN A 962 19.76 -6.41 8.48
CA ASN A 962 19.08 -5.48 9.40
C ASN A 962 19.74 -5.35 10.80
N ASP A 963 21.08 -5.42 10.92
CA ASP A 963 21.77 -5.09 12.18
C ASP A 963 21.93 -3.57 12.33
N TRP A 964 20.82 -2.92 12.68
CA TRP A 964 20.74 -1.46 12.83
C TRP A 964 21.57 -0.94 14.01
N VAL A 965 21.59 -1.65 15.15
CA VAL A 965 22.36 -1.24 16.33
C VAL A 965 23.87 -1.32 16.06
N GLY A 966 24.31 -2.34 15.34
CA GLY A 966 25.71 -2.50 14.92
C GLY A 966 26.11 -1.61 13.73
N GLY A 967 25.18 -0.87 13.12
CA GLY A 967 25.46 -0.07 11.92
C GLY A 967 25.83 -0.90 10.68
N ARG A 968 25.37 -2.16 10.63
CA ARG A 968 25.65 -3.13 9.56
C ARG A 968 24.33 -3.58 8.96
N TYR A 969 23.86 -2.89 7.94
CA TYR A 969 22.57 -3.22 7.34
C TYR A 969 22.51 -2.86 5.86
N LEU A 970 21.77 -3.70 5.12
CA LEU A 970 21.40 -3.47 3.74
C LEU A 970 20.07 -2.72 3.60
N GLU A 971 19.22 -2.75 4.63
CA GLU A 971 17.91 -2.08 4.58
C GLU A 971 18.02 -0.60 4.20
N PRO A 972 17.03 -0.05 3.45
CA PRO A 972 17.03 1.37 3.09
C PRO A 972 16.89 2.27 4.31
N ASP A 973 17.74 3.30 4.38
CA ASP A 973 17.75 4.32 5.43
C ASP A 973 17.44 5.72 4.87
N ASP A 974 17.42 6.73 5.73
CA ASP A 974 17.17 8.14 5.38
C ASP A 974 18.41 8.93 4.99
N ARG A 975 19.61 8.32 5.04
CA ARG A 975 20.89 8.95 4.68
C ARG A 975 21.34 8.59 3.27
N ASP A 976 21.38 7.30 2.98
CA ASP A 976 21.95 6.67 1.79
C ASP A 976 20.90 5.88 0.98
N GLY A 977 19.66 5.75 1.48
CA GLY A 977 18.58 5.05 0.78
C GLY A 977 18.95 3.61 0.40
N ARG A 978 18.71 3.24 -0.86
CA ARG A 978 19.04 1.92 -1.43
C ARG A 978 20.51 1.74 -1.85
N ALA A 979 21.42 2.66 -1.54
CA ALA A 979 22.79 2.63 -2.09
C ALA A 979 23.53 1.30 -1.85
N MET A 980 23.39 0.69 -0.67
CA MET A 980 24.00 -0.61 -0.36
C MET A 980 23.34 -1.78 -1.12
N LEU A 981 22.02 -1.72 -1.34
CA LEU A 981 21.30 -2.70 -2.15
C LEU A 981 21.75 -2.62 -3.61
N LEU A 982 21.93 -1.41 -4.16
CA LEU A 982 22.46 -1.22 -5.51
C LEU A 982 23.89 -1.77 -5.65
N ALA A 983 24.75 -1.51 -4.67
CA ALA A 983 26.09 -2.10 -4.61
C ALA A 983 26.05 -3.64 -4.56
N THR A 984 25.14 -4.21 -3.77
CA THR A 984 24.90 -5.66 -3.71
C THR A 984 24.50 -6.20 -5.07
N ARG A 985 23.53 -5.56 -5.74
CA ARG A 985 23.05 -5.97 -7.06
C ARG A 985 24.14 -5.91 -8.11
N ARG A 986 24.96 -4.86 -8.10
CA ARG A 986 26.11 -4.77 -9.00
C ARG A 986 27.08 -5.92 -8.75
N ALA A 987 27.50 -6.14 -7.51
CA ALA A 987 28.42 -7.23 -7.16
C ALA A 987 27.89 -8.61 -7.55
N ALA A 988 26.61 -8.90 -7.28
CA ALA A 988 26.02 -10.21 -7.48
C ALA A 988 25.66 -10.52 -8.94
N VAL A 989 25.04 -9.57 -9.65
CA VAL A 989 24.40 -9.82 -10.95
C VAL A 989 24.67 -8.75 -12.02
N GLY A 990 25.35 -7.65 -11.68
CA GLY A 990 25.56 -6.50 -12.56
C GLY A 990 27.00 -6.31 -13.06
N PRO A 991 27.19 -5.43 -14.07
CA PRO A 991 28.52 -4.99 -14.48
C PRO A 991 29.24 -4.29 -13.30
N ALA A 992 30.56 -4.46 -13.22
CA ALA A 992 31.38 -3.76 -12.23
C ALA A 992 31.25 -2.25 -12.36
N SER A 993 31.16 -1.55 -11.24
CA SER A 993 31.32 -0.09 -11.23
C SER A 993 32.62 0.29 -11.95
N ALA A 994 32.55 1.28 -12.82
CA ALA A 994 33.67 1.84 -13.54
C ALA A 994 34.66 2.53 -12.58
N HIS A 995 34.25 2.99 -11.39
CA HIS A 995 35.18 3.30 -10.30
C HIS A 995 36.06 2.12 -9.90
N LEU A 996 35.50 0.92 -9.84
CA LEU A 996 36.23 -0.30 -9.52
C LEU A 996 37.26 -0.65 -10.59
N LEU A 997 36.87 -0.52 -11.86
CA LEU A 997 37.74 -0.74 -13.01
C LEU A 997 38.90 0.27 -13.03
N LEU A 998 38.62 1.53 -12.72
CA LEU A 998 39.62 2.59 -12.63
C LEU A 998 40.58 2.42 -11.46
N ARG A 999 40.07 1.99 -10.29
CA ARG A 999 40.90 1.67 -9.13
C ARG A 999 41.83 0.49 -9.42
N ARG A 1000 41.31 -0.59 -10.02
CA ARG A 1000 42.14 -1.73 -10.46
C ARG A 1000 43.16 -1.33 -11.54
N LEU A 1001 42.79 -0.42 -12.46
CA LEU A 1001 43.72 0.14 -13.44
C LEU A 1001 44.83 0.94 -12.75
N ARG A 1002 44.51 1.79 -11.77
CA ARG A 1002 45.48 2.56 -10.99
C ARG A 1002 46.42 1.65 -10.20
N ASP A 1003 45.87 0.63 -9.54
CA ASP A 1003 46.65 -0.33 -8.73
C ASP A 1003 47.53 -1.24 -9.61
N ALA A 1004 47.07 -1.59 -10.82
CA ALA A 1004 47.85 -2.38 -11.80
C ALA A 1004 48.94 -1.58 -12.51
N LEU A 1005 48.80 -0.25 -12.62
CA LEU A 1005 49.76 0.63 -13.30
C LEU A 1005 50.93 1.08 -12.41
N GLY A 1006 50.84 0.91 -11.08
CA GLY A 1006 51.90 1.27 -10.14
C GLY A 1006 52.31 2.76 -10.20
N ASP A 1007 53.57 3.07 -9.87
CA ASP A 1007 54.17 4.42 -10.00
C ASP A 1007 54.43 4.80 -11.48
N ALA A 1008 53.37 4.83 -12.30
CA ALA A 1008 53.45 5.35 -13.65
C ALA A 1008 53.50 6.89 -13.67
N ASP A 1009 54.08 7.41 -14.76
CA ASP A 1009 54.27 8.83 -15.11
C ASP A 1009 53.10 9.74 -14.64
N ALA A 1010 53.41 10.88 -14.01
CA ALA A 1010 52.45 11.79 -13.40
C ALA A 1010 51.34 12.26 -14.36
N SER A 1011 51.61 12.24 -15.67
CA SER A 1011 50.63 12.54 -16.73
C SER A 1011 49.52 11.48 -16.86
N VAL A 1012 49.86 10.19 -16.71
CA VAL A 1012 48.91 9.07 -16.75
C VAL A 1012 48.05 9.05 -15.48
N THR A 1013 48.65 9.33 -14.33
CA THR A 1013 47.96 9.44 -13.04
C THR A 1013 46.98 10.62 -13.03
N GLY A 1014 47.35 11.75 -13.64
CA GLY A 1014 46.46 12.90 -13.84
C GLY A 1014 45.25 12.59 -14.73
N LEU A 1015 45.47 11.94 -15.88
CA LEU A 1015 44.41 11.51 -16.80
C LEU A 1015 43.48 10.47 -16.20
N LEU A 1016 44.00 9.53 -15.41
CA LEU A 1016 43.19 8.56 -14.66
C LEU A 1016 42.38 9.23 -13.55
N GLY A 1017 42.91 10.28 -12.90
CA GLY A 1017 42.16 11.11 -11.95
C GLY A 1017 41.01 11.87 -12.61
N GLU A 1018 41.25 12.48 -13.78
CA GLU A 1018 40.22 13.17 -14.56
C GLU A 1018 39.16 12.20 -15.09
N LEU A 1019 39.57 11.04 -15.59
CA LEU A 1019 38.69 9.96 -16.04
C LEU A 1019 37.88 9.39 -14.87
N ALA A 1020 38.50 9.22 -13.69
CA ALA A 1020 37.80 8.76 -12.50
C ALA A 1020 36.77 9.77 -12.01
N GLN A 1021 37.07 11.06 -12.02
CA GLN A 1021 36.07 12.07 -11.73
C GLN A 1021 34.96 12.15 -12.79
N ALA A 1022 35.28 11.95 -14.07
CA ALA A 1022 34.29 11.95 -15.15
C ALA A 1022 33.37 10.72 -15.10
N VAL A 1023 33.93 9.55 -14.79
CA VAL A 1023 33.22 8.30 -14.57
C VAL A 1023 32.39 8.37 -13.29
N ALA A 1024 32.94 8.90 -12.19
CA ALA A 1024 32.20 9.16 -10.95
C ALA A 1024 30.94 9.96 -11.19
N ARG A 1025 31.10 11.09 -11.88
CA ARG A 1025 29.98 11.96 -12.25
C ARG A 1025 28.96 11.22 -13.12
N ARG A 1026 29.39 10.30 -13.99
CA ARG A 1026 28.51 9.56 -14.91
C ARG A 1026 27.83 8.34 -14.27
N GLU A 1027 28.49 7.62 -13.37
CA GLU A 1027 27.91 6.51 -12.62
C GLU A 1027 26.99 6.98 -11.52
N ASP A 1028 27.35 8.05 -10.81
CA ASP A 1028 26.44 8.77 -9.93
C ASP A 1028 25.24 9.31 -10.72
N THR A 1029 25.45 9.80 -11.95
CA THR A 1029 24.34 10.12 -12.87
C THR A 1029 23.56 8.87 -13.30
N LEU A 1030 24.17 7.70 -13.49
CA LEU A 1030 23.51 6.47 -13.91
C LEU A 1030 22.72 5.81 -12.78
N ASP A 1031 23.26 5.77 -11.56
CA ASP A 1031 22.59 5.31 -10.35
C ASP A 1031 21.44 6.25 -10.00
N ARG A 1032 21.62 7.57 -10.21
CA ARG A 1032 20.50 8.51 -10.21
C ARG A 1032 19.51 8.14 -11.30
N VAL A 1033 19.90 7.98 -12.58
CA VAL A 1033 19.04 7.59 -13.72
C VAL A 1033 18.35 6.21 -13.56
N LEU A 1034 18.91 5.29 -12.78
CA LEU A 1034 18.29 4.02 -12.45
C LEU A 1034 17.31 4.17 -11.28
N ALA A 1035 17.68 4.91 -10.22
CA ALA A 1035 16.76 5.29 -9.15
C ALA A 1035 15.55 6.07 -9.70
N VAL A 1036 15.80 6.91 -10.70
CA VAL A 1036 14.79 7.55 -11.53
C VAL A 1036 13.90 6.55 -12.26
N ALA A 1037 14.49 5.63 -13.03
CA ALA A 1037 13.76 4.78 -13.96
C ALA A 1037 12.89 3.77 -13.20
N GLU A 1038 13.42 3.21 -12.12
CA GLU A 1038 12.70 2.31 -11.22
C GLU A 1038 11.52 3.02 -10.53
N ALA A 1039 11.67 4.32 -10.35
CA ALA A 1039 10.69 5.12 -9.70
C ALA A 1039 9.68 5.79 -10.64
N THR A 1040 10.03 5.89 -11.92
CA THR A 1040 9.11 6.14 -13.03
C THR A 1040 8.25 4.90 -13.34
N LEU A 1041 8.73 3.69 -13.00
CA LEU A 1041 8.04 2.40 -13.13
C LEU A 1041 7.22 1.99 -11.89
N GLY A 1042 7.15 2.83 -10.85
CA GLY A 1042 6.37 2.59 -9.63
C GLY A 1042 6.91 1.48 -8.72
N ARG A 1043 8.19 1.08 -8.84
CA ARG A 1043 8.85 0.05 -8.01
C ARG A 1043 9.86 0.64 -7.00
N ALA A 1044 10.06 1.96 -7.04
CA ALA A 1044 10.71 2.81 -6.04
C ALA A 1044 10.04 4.21 -6.06
N SER A 1045 10.34 5.08 -5.08
CA SER A 1045 9.80 6.45 -5.00
C SER A 1045 10.47 7.42 -6.00
N ALA A 1046 9.67 8.12 -6.80
CA ALA A 1046 9.99 8.78 -8.10
C ALA A 1046 10.98 9.94 -8.00
N ALA A 1047 12.10 9.88 -8.74
CA ALA A 1047 12.85 11.07 -9.13
C ALA A 1047 13.65 10.85 -10.43
N HIS A 1048 13.24 11.42 -11.61
CA HIS A 1048 14.02 12.13 -12.70
C HIS A 1048 14.48 11.56 -14.09
N ALA A 1049 13.63 11.25 -15.10
CA ALA A 1049 14.12 11.24 -16.51
C ALA A 1049 13.03 11.34 -17.58
N ALA A 1050 13.37 12.08 -18.63
CA ALA A 1050 12.57 12.44 -19.81
C ALA A 1050 13.14 11.76 -21.09
N PRO A 1051 12.51 11.88 -22.29
CA PRO A 1051 12.26 10.72 -23.19
C PRO A 1051 13.00 10.71 -24.54
N GLY A 1052 13.05 9.53 -25.19
CA GLY A 1052 13.43 9.35 -26.61
C GLY A 1052 13.29 7.90 -27.11
N GLU A 1053 12.45 7.69 -28.14
CA GLU A 1053 11.91 6.42 -28.69
C GLU A 1053 12.46 6.13 -30.13
N PRO A 1054 12.09 5.07 -30.91
CA PRO A 1054 12.02 3.59 -30.70
C PRO A 1054 12.38 2.71 -31.97
N ARG A 1055 12.07 1.37 -31.94
CA ARG A 1055 11.55 0.44 -33.01
C ARG A 1055 12.39 -0.86 -33.31
N ALA A 1056 11.88 -2.10 -33.53
CA ALA A 1056 10.63 -2.64 -34.14
C ALA A 1056 10.17 -4.09 -33.68
N THR A 1057 8.90 -4.53 -33.96
CA THR A 1057 8.22 -5.88 -33.73
C THR A 1057 6.93 -6.07 -34.63
N ALA A 1058 6.00 -7.10 -34.51
CA ALA A 1058 4.82 -7.58 -35.38
C ALA A 1058 3.38 -7.85 -34.68
N VAL A 1059 2.13 -7.64 -35.26
CA VAL A 1059 0.66 -7.69 -34.71
C VAL A 1059 -0.14 -8.97 -35.17
N ARG A 1060 -1.20 -9.42 -34.42
CA ARG A 1060 -2.33 -10.35 -34.79
C ARG A 1060 -3.78 -9.79 -34.52
N HIS A 1061 -4.79 -9.94 -35.42
CA HIS A 1061 -6.26 -9.75 -35.18
C HIS A 1061 -7.19 -10.46 -36.23
N ALA A 1062 -8.32 -11.11 -35.85
CA ALA A 1062 -9.49 -11.47 -36.73
C ALA A 1062 -10.70 -12.20 -36.03
N HIS A 1063 -11.87 -12.26 -36.70
CA HIS A 1063 -13.16 -12.84 -36.22
C HIS A 1063 -13.58 -14.18 -36.87
N LEU A 1064 -14.27 -15.04 -36.11
CA LEU A 1064 -14.73 -16.37 -36.52
C LEU A 1064 -16.24 -16.52 -36.32
N GLU A 1065 -16.92 -17.15 -37.29
CA GLU A 1065 -18.38 -17.29 -37.28
C GLU A 1065 -18.87 -18.74 -37.25
N GLU A 1066 -18.12 -19.69 -37.81
CA GLU A 1066 -18.52 -21.10 -37.78
C GLU A 1066 -17.30 -22.03 -37.71
N VAL A 1067 -17.32 -22.95 -36.75
CA VAL A 1067 -16.35 -24.04 -36.56
C VAL A 1067 -17.12 -25.35 -36.49
N ALA A 1068 -17.17 -26.11 -37.59
CA ALA A 1068 -17.91 -27.38 -37.60
C ALA A 1068 -17.09 -28.47 -36.87
N GLY A 1069 -17.76 -29.22 -35.97
CA GLY A 1069 -17.17 -30.15 -35.00
C GLY A 1069 -17.43 -29.78 -33.53
N VAL A 1070 -17.96 -28.56 -33.28
CA VAL A 1070 -18.41 -28.07 -31.97
C VAL A 1070 -19.68 -27.24 -32.19
N GLU A 1071 -20.86 -27.77 -31.87
CA GLU A 1071 -22.11 -27.02 -32.05
C GLU A 1071 -22.23 -25.89 -31.01
N GLY A 1072 -22.48 -24.66 -31.48
CA GLY A 1072 -23.16 -23.62 -30.71
C GLY A 1072 -22.32 -22.49 -30.06
N ALA A 1073 -21.18 -22.08 -30.60
CA ALA A 1073 -20.41 -20.95 -30.07
C ALA A 1073 -20.32 -19.78 -31.06
N LEU A 1074 -21.08 -18.71 -30.80
CA LEU A 1074 -20.78 -17.36 -31.27
C LEU A 1074 -19.76 -16.73 -30.29
N PHE A 1075 -18.66 -16.19 -30.81
CA PHE A 1075 -17.53 -15.54 -30.11
C PHE A 1075 -16.54 -16.48 -29.39
N THR A 1076 -15.50 -16.95 -30.07
CA THR A 1076 -14.45 -17.81 -29.47
C THR A 1076 -13.31 -17.00 -28.83
N ARG A 1077 -13.44 -16.69 -27.53
CA ARG A 1077 -12.27 -16.70 -26.60
C ARG A 1077 -12.13 -18.05 -25.88
N ALA A 1078 -13.11 -18.95 -26.03
CA ALA A 1078 -13.09 -20.29 -25.46
C ALA A 1078 -12.21 -21.24 -26.30
N PRO A 1079 -11.45 -22.16 -25.67
CA PRO A 1079 -10.70 -23.16 -26.40
C PRO A 1079 -11.64 -24.15 -27.12
N ILE A 1080 -11.28 -24.54 -28.33
CA ILE A 1080 -11.99 -25.54 -29.13
C ILE A 1080 -11.49 -26.95 -28.80
N PRO A 1081 -12.36 -27.92 -28.50
CA PRO A 1081 -11.96 -29.32 -28.37
C PRO A 1081 -11.68 -29.92 -29.75
N LEU A 1082 -10.41 -30.24 -30.03
CA LEU A 1082 -10.05 -30.98 -31.23
C LEU A 1082 -10.23 -32.48 -30.99
N ARG A 1083 -11.21 -33.07 -31.69
CA ARG A 1083 -11.52 -34.52 -31.66
C ARG A 1083 -11.38 -35.19 -33.02
N GLU A 1084 -11.24 -34.39 -34.08
CA GLU A 1084 -11.25 -34.85 -35.47
C GLU A 1084 -9.92 -34.53 -36.16
N GLU A 1085 -9.64 -35.23 -37.27
CA GLU A 1085 -8.41 -35.07 -38.06
C GLU A 1085 -8.45 -33.83 -38.99
N ARG A 1086 -9.63 -33.25 -39.19
CA ARG A 1086 -9.84 -32.07 -40.05
C ARG A 1086 -10.76 -31.07 -39.37
N LEU A 1087 -10.47 -29.78 -39.55
CA LEU A 1087 -11.20 -28.67 -38.94
C LEU A 1087 -11.72 -27.74 -40.03
N HIS A 1088 -13.04 -27.58 -40.14
CA HIS A 1088 -13.64 -26.64 -41.09
C HIS A 1088 -13.86 -25.28 -40.42
N LEU A 1089 -13.30 -24.22 -41.01
CA LEU A 1089 -13.32 -22.85 -40.50
C LEU A 1089 -13.92 -21.89 -41.51
N ARG A 1090 -14.99 -21.19 -41.10
CA ARG A 1090 -15.62 -20.11 -41.86
C ARG A 1090 -15.70 -18.83 -41.02
N GLY A 1091 -15.28 -17.72 -41.60
CA GLY A 1091 -15.23 -16.43 -40.91
C GLY A 1091 -14.82 -15.28 -41.81
N TRP A 1092 -14.37 -14.17 -41.21
CA TRP A 1092 -13.88 -13.01 -41.94
C TRP A 1092 -12.81 -12.24 -41.15
N ALA A 1093 -11.93 -11.55 -41.87
CA ALA A 1093 -10.81 -10.80 -41.32
C ALA A 1093 -10.52 -9.58 -42.19
N HIS A 1094 -10.52 -8.39 -41.59
CA HIS A 1094 -10.14 -7.15 -42.24
C HIS A 1094 -9.31 -6.27 -41.29
N VAL A 1095 -8.22 -5.70 -41.81
CA VAL A 1095 -7.41 -4.68 -41.14
C VAL A 1095 -7.59 -3.38 -41.91
N ALA A 1096 -7.97 -2.32 -41.21
CA ALA A 1096 -8.19 -1.01 -41.82
C ALA A 1096 -6.94 -0.55 -42.60
N ASN A 1097 -7.15 0.05 -43.78
CA ASN A 1097 -6.09 0.50 -44.70
C ASN A 1097 -5.23 -0.63 -45.33
N CYS A 1098 -5.71 -1.88 -45.32
CA CYS A 1098 -5.05 -3.01 -45.96
C CYS A 1098 -6.00 -3.74 -46.92
N ASP A 1099 -5.58 -4.02 -48.16
CA ASP A 1099 -6.33 -4.85 -49.10
C ASP A 1099 -6.22 -6.33 -48.66
N PRO A 1100 -7.32 -7.01 -48.28
CA PRO A 1100 -7.29 -8.40 -47.83
C PRO A 1100 -6.85 -9.40 -48.90
N ALA A 1101 -6.88 -9.02 -50.18
CA ALA A 1101 -6.33 -9.82 -51.27
C ALA A 1101 -4.79 -9.69 -51.38
N ALA A 1102 -4.20 -8.65 -50.77
CA ALA A 1102 -2.77 -8.36 -50.83
C ALA A 1102 -1.96 -8.86 -49.62
N VAL A 1103 -2.61 -9.46 -48.62
CA VAL A 1103 -1.95 -9.94 -47.39
C VAL A 1103 -2.38 -11.36 -47.02
N ASP A 1104 -1.40 -12.11 -46.49
CA ASP A 1104 -1.60 -13.49 -46.08
C ASP A 1104 -2.41 -13.57 -44.79
N LEU A 1105 -3.37 -14.49 -44.77
CA LEU A 1105 -4.15 -14.85 -43.59
C LEU A 1105 -3.68 -16.22 -43.08
N PHE A 1106 -3.66 -16.39 -41.77
CA PHE A 1106 -3.26 -17.62 -41.09
C PHE A 1106 -4.25 -17.96 -39.98
N ALA A 1107 -4.41 -19.24 -39.67
CA ALA A 1107 -5.03 -19.74 -38.45
C ALA A 1107 -3.94 -20.34 -37.56
N ALA A 1108 -3.85 -19.90 -36.31
CA ALA A 1108 -2.95 -20.43 -35.28
C ALA A 1108 -3.75 -21.29 -34.30
N LEU A 1109 -3.30 -22.52 -34.05
CA LEU A 1109 -3.83 -23.41 -33.03
C LEU A 1109 -2.76 -23.62 -31.94
N GLU A 1110 -3.11 -23.31 -30.69
CA GLU A 1110 -2.22 -23.40 -29.52
C GLU A 1110 -2.85 -24.33 -28.47
N ALA A 1111 -2.12 -25.35 -28.01
CA ALA A 1111 -2.57 -26.22 -26.92
C ALA A 1111 -2.68 -25.44 -25.59
N PHE A 1112 -3.74 -25.67 -24.81
CA PHE A 1112 -4.03 -24.87 -23.60
C PHE A 1112 -3.02 -25.06 -22.45
N ASP A 1113 -2.18 -26.09 -22.51
CA ASP A 1113 -1.07 -26.37 -21.59
C ASP A 1113 0.26 -25.74 -22.02
N GLY A 1114 0.27 -24.97 -23.13
CA GLY A 1114 1.44 -24.26 -23.65
C GLY A 1114 2.43 -25.11 -24.45
N GLY A 1115 2.06 -26.35 -24.80
CA GLY A 1115 3.00 -27.34 -25.36
C GLY A 1115 3.25 -27.30 -26.88
N GLU A 1116 2.26 -26.92 -27.70
CA GLU A 1116 2.39 -26.95 -29.17
C GLU A 1116 1.57 -25.83 -29.86
N GLU A 1117 2.22 -25.03 -30.73
CA GLU A 1117 1.57 -24.04 -31.62
C GLU A 1117 1.76 -24.47 -33.10
N ARG A 1118 0.67 -24.48 -33.88
CA ARG A 1118 0.72 -24.73 -35.32
C ARG A 1118 -0.04 -23.67 -36.12
N LEU A 1119 0.60 -23.19 -37.18
CA LEU A 1119 0.07 -22.17 -38.08
C LEU A 1119 -0.35 -22.77 -39.43
N PHE A 1120 -1.56 -22.44 -39.87
CA PHE A 1120 -2.13 -22.85 -41.15
C PHE A 1120 -2.38 -21.62 -42.01
N ARG A 1121 -1.80 -21.56 -43.21
CA ARG A 1121 -2.04 -20.43 -44.13
C ARG A 1121 -3.38 -20.58 -44.83
N ILE A 1122 -4.24 -19.58 -44.70
CA ILE A 1122 -5.54 -19.45 -45.37
C ILE A 1122 -5.33 -18.75 -46.71
N ARG A 1123 -5.52 -19.50 -47.80
CA ARG A 1123 -5.26 -19.00 -49.17
C ARG A 1123 -6.51 -18.47 -49.88
N THR A 1124 -7.69 -18.88 -49.44
CA THR A 1124 -8.96 -18.62 -50.14
C THR A 1124 -9.73 -17.52 -49.42
N ARG A 1125 -9.97 -16.40 -50.13
CA ARG A 1125 -10.87 -15.33 -49.70
C ARG A 1125 -12.22 -15.48 -50.39
N VAL A 1126 -13.32 -15.29 -49.67
CA VAL A 1126 -14.68 -15.42 -50.20
C VAL A 1126 -15.52 -14.17 -49.95
N PRO A 1127 -16.42 -13.78 -50.89
CA PRO A 1127 -17.36 -12.69 -50.68
C PRO A 1127 -18.31 -12.94 -49.52
N ARG A 1128 -18.52 -11.93 -48.66
CA ARG A 1128 -19.48 -11.98 -47.54
C ARG A 1128 -20.43 -10.78 -47.58
N SER A 1129 -21.49 -10.90 -48.38
CA SER A 1129 -22.49 -9.85 -48.57
C SER A 1129 -23.23 -9.46 -47.29
N ASP A 1130 -23.34 -10.40 -46.36
CA ASP A 1130 -23.90 -10.19 -45.02
C ASP A 1130 -22.99 -9.33 -44.13
N VAL A 1131 -21.68 -9.57 -44.16
CA VAL A 1131 -20.70 -8.71 -43.47
C VAL A 1131 -20.70 -7.31 -44.09
N LEU A 1132 -20.76 -7.20 -45.42
CA LEU A 1132 -20.87 -5.91 -46.12
C LEU A 1132 -22.17 -5.16 -45.81
N ALA A 1133 -23.25 -5.86 -45.48
CA ALA A 1133 -24.51 -5.21 -45.08
C ALA A 1133 -24.37 -4.53 -43.69
N THR A 1134 -23.53 -5.08 -42.81
CA THR A 1134 -23.24 -4.52 -41.49
C THR A 1134 -22.07 -3.53 -41.51
N PHE A 1135 -21.06 -3.77 -42.35
CA PHE A 1135 -19.86 -2.97 -42.51
C PHE A 1135 -19.64 -2.62 -43.99
N PRO A 1136 -20.34 -1.60 -44.52
CA PRO A 1136 -20.34 -1.27 -45.95
C PRO A 1136 -18.98 -0.87 -46.52
N ASP A 1137 -18.08 -0.38 -45.65
CA ASP A 1137 -16.75 0.09 -46.01
C ASP A 1137 -15.71 -1.04 -46.14
N TYR A 1138 -16.09 -2.28 -45.83
CA TYR A 1138 -15.19 -3.43 -45.96
C TYR A 1138 -15.11 -3.89 -47.42
N PRO A 1139 -13.96 -4.42 -47.87
CA PRO A 1139 -13.83 -4.98 -49.21
C PRO A 1139 -14.56 -6.33 -49.28
N PRO A 1140 -15.16 -6.70 -50.44
CA PRO A 1140 -15.86 -7.97 -50.58
C PRO A 1140 -15.02 -9.20 -50.22
N SER A 1141 -13.70 -9.13 -50.40
CA SER A 1141 -12.75 -10.20 -50.09
C SER A 1141 -12.43 -10.41 -48.59
N CYS A 1142 -13.21 -9.81 -47.67
CA CYS A 1142 -12.95 -9.92 -46.23
C CYS A 1142 -13.22 -11.32 -45.64
N GLY A 1143 -14.01 -12.17 -46.28
CA GLY A 1143 -14.35 -13.51 -45.80
C GLY A 1143 -13.31 -14.60 -46.10
N PHE A 1144 -13.38 -15.72 -45.39
CA PHE A 1144 -12.70 -16.97 -45.69
C PHE A 1144 -13.57 -18.18 -45.33
N ASP A 1145 -13.33 -19.29 -46.01
CA ASP A 1145 -13.99 -20.59 -45.81
C ASP A 1145 -13.00 -21.69 -46.20
N VAL A 1146 -12.47 -22.43 -45.21
CA VAL A 1146 -11.33 -23.35 -45.40
C VAL A 1146 -11.40 -24.57 -44.50
N GLU A 1147 -10.88 -25.69 -45.01
CA GLU A 1147 -10.65 -26.91 -44.24
C GLU A 1147 -9.16 -27.01 -43.88
N LEU A 1148 -8.87 -27.12 -42.58
CA LEU A 1148 -7.52 -27.28 -42.05
C LEU A 1148 -7.26 -28.76 -41.70
N ASP A 1149 -6.11 -29.27 -42.10
CA ASP A 1149 -5.65 -30.61 -41.72
C ASP A 1149 -4.91 -30.56 -40.38
N VAL A 1150 -5.57 -30.99 -39.32
CA VAL A 1150 -5.06 -30.90 -37.94
C VAL A 1150 -4.42 -32.20 -37.46
N ARG A 1151 -4.15 -33.15 -38.36
CA ARG A 1151 -3.49 -34.42 -38.03
C ARG A 1151 -2.12 -34.19 -37.40
N GLY A 1152 -1.92 -34.82 -36.25
CA GLY A 1152 -0.67 -34.74 -35.48
C GLY A 1152 -0.62 -33.62 -34.43
N LEU A 1153 -1.70 -32.85 -34.23
CA LEU A 1153 -1.87 -32.06 -33.01
C LEU A 1153 -2.39 -32.94 -31.88
N ALA A 1154 -1.98 -32.67 -30.64
CA ALA A 1154 -2.44 -33.41 -29.47
C ALA A 1154 -3.97 -33.35 -29.34
N PRO A 1155 -4.67 -34.45 -29.00
CA PRO A 1155 -6.10 -34.38 -28.72
C PRO A 1155 -6.36 -33.54 -27.46
N GLY A 1156 -7.23 -32.52 -27.52
CA GLY A 1156 -7.48 -31.65 -26.36
C GLY A 1156 -8.05 -30.28 -26.68
N LEU A 1157 -8.08 -29.41 -25.67
CA LEU A 1157 -8.55 -28.03 -25.79
C LEU A 1157 -7.45 -27.16 -26.43
N HIS A 1158 -7.77 -26.51 -27.55
CA HIS A 1158 -6.85 -25.64 -28.29
C HIS A 1158 -7.43 -24.24 -28.44
N ARG A 1159 -6.60 -23.21 -28.31
CA ARG A 1159 -6.96 -21.83 -28.64
C ARG A 1159 -6.76 -21.63 -30.14
N LEU A 1160 -7.79 -21.15 -30.83
CA LEU A 1160 -7.74 -20.79 -32.24
C LEU A 1160 -7.66 -19.27 -32.39
N ALA A 1161 -6.67 -18.78 -33.14
CA ALA A 1161 -6.54 -17.38 -33.51
C ALA A 1161 -6.40 -17.22 -35.03
N ILE A 1162 -6.98 -16.17 -35.58
CA ILE A 1162 -6.78 -15.81 -36.98
C ILE A 1162 -5.82 -14.62 -37.04
N VAL A 1163 -4.80 -14.72 -37.89
CA VAL A 1163 -3.67 -13.80 -37.97
C VAL A 1163 -3.54 -13.31 -39.41
N GLN A 1164 -3.57 -11.99 -39.59
CA GLN A 1164 -3.31 -11.36 -40.87
C GLN A 1164 -1.92 -10.74 -40.86
N ALA A 1165 -1.05 -11.17 -41.77
CA ALA A 1165 0.32 -10.68 -41.85
C ALA A 1165 0.34 -9.34 -42.60
N THR A 1166 0.57 -8.24 -41.89
CA THR A 1166 0.79 -6.91 -42.49
C THR A 1166 2.23 -6.46 -42.26
N ALA A 1167 2.72 -5.51 -43.07
CA ALA A 1167 4.09 -5.01 -42.96
C ALA A 1167 4.35 -4.17 -41.70
N ASP A 1168 3.30 -3.68 -41.01
CA ASP A 1168 3.37 -2.59 -40.01
C ASP A 1168 2.86 -2.98 -38.60
N ALA A 1169 3.01 -4.24 -38.23
CA ALA A 1169 2.28 -4.84 -37.12
C ALA A 1169 3.11 -4.81 -35.75
N ARG A 1170 2.63 -4.86 -34.47
CA ARG A 1170 3.31 -5.18 -33.16
C ARG A 1170 2.45 -5.99 -32.15
N TYR A 1171 3.08 -6.82 -31.29
CA TYR A 1171 2.48 -7.97 -30.55
C TYR A 1171 1.96 -7.59 -29.16
N HIS A 1172 0.83 -8.17 -28.73
CA HIS A 1172 0.27 -8.02 -27.37
C HIS A 1172 0.02 -9.41 -26.74
N ASP A 1173 0.47 -9.58 -25.49
CA ASP A 1173 0.08 -10.69 -24.59
C ASP A 1173 -1.33 -10.44 -24.02
N ALA A 1174 -2.03 -11.49 -23.58
CA ALA A 1174 -3.46 -11.62 -23.33
C ALA A 1174 -4.03 -10.80 -22.15
N THR A 1175 -3.31 -9.81 -21.62
CA THR A 1175 -3.77 -8.90 -20.56
C THR A 1175 -3.94 -7.46 -21.07
N ALA A 1176 -4.73 -7.27 -22.13
CA ALA A 1176 -5.04 -5.93 -22.65
C ALA A 1176 -6.43 -5.45 -22.18
N ALA A 1177 -6.40 -4.57 -21.19
CA ALA A 1177 -7.39 -3.50 -21.01
C ALA A 1177 -7.25 -2.49 -22.16
N VAL A 1178 -8.38 -2.00 -22.68
CA VAL A 1178 -8.46 -0.93 -23.68
C VAL A 1178 -8.69 0.40 -22.98
N ILE A 1179 -7.83 1.41 -23.18
CA ILE A 1179 -8.23 2.83 -23.30
C ILE A 1179 -7.43 3.45 -24.46
N ALA A 1180 -8.17 4.23 -25.25
CA ALA A 1180 -7.83 4.87 -26.51
C ALA A 1180 -6.67 5.88 -26.48
N SER A 1181 -6.02 6.04 -27.63
CA SER A 1181 -5.45 7.32 -28.09
C SER A 1181 -6.03 7.67 -29.46
N GLU A 1182 -6.34 8.96 -29.66
CA GLU A 1182 -6.91 9.49 -30.90
C GLU A 1182 -5.88 9.41 -32.04
N GLY A 1183 -6.31 8.84 -33.17
CA GLY A 1183 -5.51 8.54 -34.37
C GLY A 1183 -5.51 7.07 -34.79
N GLY A 1184 -6.24 6.19 -34.10
CA GLY A 1184 -6.19 4.74 -34.34
C GLY A 1184 -6.72 4.28 -35.70
N PRO A 1185 -6.17 3.18 -36.27
CA PRO A 1185 -7.01 2.25 -37.00
C PRO A 1185 -7.91 1.58 -35.96
N CYS A 1186 -9.10 2.14 -35.81
CA CYS A 1186 -10.20 1.49 -35.12
C CYS A 1186 -10.60 0.27 -35.95
N SER A 1187 -10.47 -0.93 -35.38
CA SER A 1187 -11.46 -1.97 -35.63
C SER A 1187 -11.80 -2.59 -34.29
N ASN A 1188 -12.73 -1.93 -33.59
CA ASN A 1188 -13.71 -2.68 -32.82
C ASN A 1188 -14.46 -3.56 -33.81
N ALA A 1189 -14.38 -4.87 -33.62
CA ALA A 1189 -15.37 -5.83 -34.05
C ALA A 1189 -15.51 -6.87 -32.93
#